data_AF-A0AAU9XWC2-F1
#
_entry.id   AF-A0AAU9XWC2-F1
#
_cell.length_a   1.000
_cell.length_b   1.000
_cell.length_c   1.000
_cell.angle_alpha   90.00
_cell.angle_beta   90.00
_cell.angle_gamma   90.00
#
_symmetry.space_group_name_H-M   'P 1'
#
loop_
_entity.id
_entity.type
_entity.pdbx_description
1 polymer ?
#
loop_
_entity_poly.entity_id
_entity_poly.type
_entity_poly.pdbx_seq_one_letter_code
_entity_poly.pdbx_strand_id
1 'polypeptide(L)'
;MGTFTVRNLRADIQNVSMRQSRALGPSLARFIVCYICACAVVYFYFRYYLTDERDYGVPIPATIIHENAFRPLKTLSPEKISSSPNELFEKLQNKLRGRKLRPGVFGMVNSYNWRESKDKNIEKSKVLSIASKGGGSATSQFDNYSSHSTNYTDYFNTRKNDLPFERDSGRNVENISTPVPISEKENFDLDFIEVIQSDTKDSFVSRQFQDFRHQWLRQRRARVDWQSMIQPCVDNMAWGQVKSHWGKQNRTNAVTSDVIFWDIKPVGEFSKIFIQSKTSENRTKMIGGDTWRVYLRGPASVAATVFDHNNGTYEALFLIMEPGIYQLTIYLDYSLCDGFRDPPRDWFIKGNAQGKYQKDGLLGPLDDYLVQPLQNGNPIIINVPESRLNMSLIEHLRKDLDSCKYTCSHLWDGFGRWKNDEWRPFLDDSYDWSMPQQHQPAGFLWVYGDSLAVRLGNSVQSRGLCTRLYWRCSQSYNWIYPVMSEALSKEQNDDLDFSSEKVIGTIVDVLRRREMQRRDSVLLINLGIHFPISINFTTFQRLVGDLINVLKETKIDSQGNRVPKYPAKVIWKSSTAIHKEKVEIKNKTNWRFFTTQRVLLFSTYAMSAMCQAGFDVIDVYPMTDSYPRGTLDEVHYPDRVFHLMETMLEKYKTNDNMRVNIGEGGIRRCIG
;
A
#
# COMPACT_ATOMS: atom_id res chain seq x y z
N MET A 1 41.97 -19.27 39.16
CA MET A 1 43.31 -19.07 39.75
C MET A 1 44.28 -18.78 38.62
N GLY A 2 45.07 -17.72 38.51
CA GLY A 2 45.24 -16.38 39.12
C GLY A 2 46.00 -15.55 38.05
N THR A 3 46.26 -14.25 38.09
CA THR A 3 46.17 -13.19 39.10
C THR A 3 46.24 -11.85 38.31
N PHE A 4 45.38 -10.89 38.65
CA PHE A 4 45.50 -9.49 38.23
C PHE A 4 46.45 -8.75 39.19
N THR A 5 47.25 -7.82 38.68
CA THR A 5 47.89 -6.77 39.50
C THR A 5 47.71 -5.40 38.87
N VAL A 6 47.16 -4.49 39.68
CA VAL A 6 47.02 -3.05 39.44
C VAL A 6 48.07 -2.34 40.32
N ARG A 7 48.83 -1.40 39.77
CA ARG A 7 49.54 -0.38 40.56
C ARG A 7 49.54 0.99 39.86
N ASN A 8 48.69 1.85 40.42
CA ASN A 8 48.88 3.22 40.90
C ASN A 8 49.42 4.36 40.03
N LEU A 9 48.60 5.42 40.04
CA LEU A 9 48.88 6.83 39.79
C LEU A 9 49.93 7.45 40.76
N ARG A 10 50.72 8.40 40.23
CA ARG A 10 51.10 9.71 40.81
C ARG A 10 51.50 10.61 39.62
N ALA A 11 50.67 11.59 39.26
CA ALA A 11 50.70 12.98 39.73
C ALA A 11 51.98 13.72 39.33
N ASP A 12 51.85 14.67 38.41
CA ASP A 12 52.49 15.99 38.54
C ASP A 12 51.72 17.04 37.73
N ILE A 13 51.03 17.90 38.49
CA ILE A 13 50.47 19.18 38.07
C ILE A 13 51.57 20.20 38.33
N GLN A 14 52.16 20.78 37.29
CA GLN A 14 52.79 22.10 37.36
C GLN A 14 53.05 22.63 35.94
N ASN A 15 52.23 23.60 35.53
CA ASN A 15 52.60 24.83 34.79
C ASN A 15 51.42 25.36 33.97
N VAL A 16 50.56 26.11 34.66
CA VAL A 16 49.70 27.12 34.04
C VAL A 16 50.38 28.47 34.22
N SER A 17 50.96 29.00 33.14
CA SER A 17 51.20 30.45 32.97
C SER A 17 51.59 30.79 31.54
N MET A 18 50.60 31.33 30.81
CA MET A 18 50.68 32.32 29.73
C MET A 18 51.73 32.18 28.60
N ARG A 19 51.23 31.96 27.36
CA ARG A 19 51.64 32.76 26.18
C ARG A 19 50.65 32.61 25.01
N GLN A 20 49.94 33.71 24.76
CA GLN A 20 49.54 34.29 23.47
C GLN A 20 49.38 33.40 22.22
N SER A 21 48.16 33.47 21.66
CA SER A 21 47.84 33.50 20.22
C SER A 21 48.78 32.73 19.29
N ARG A 22 48.43 31.49 18.96
CA ARG A 22 48.94 30.80 17.77
C ARG A 22 47.78 30.44 16.86
N ALA A 23 47.85 30.97 15.64
CA ALA A 23 47.02 30.61 14.50
C ALA A 23 46.91 29.08 14.37
N LEU A 24 45.73 28.61 13.96
CA LEU A 24 45.47 27.20 13.66
C LEU A 24 46.59 26.67 12.75
N GLY A 25 47.36 25.70 13.25
CA GLY A 25 48.44 25.11 12.51
C GLY A 25 47.95 24.48 11.20
N PRO A 26 48.74 24.51 10.12
CA PRO A 26 48.35 24.03 8.80
C PRO A 26 47.91 22.55 8.77
N SER A 27 48.21 21.75 9.79
CA SER A 27 47.73 20.37 9.90
C SER A 27 46.28 20.25 10.33
N LEU A 28 45.79 21.11 11.25
CA LEU A 28 44.41 21.07 11.74
C LEU A 28 43.45 21.67 10.70
N ALA A 29 43.86 22.74 10.00
CA ALA A 29 43.10 23.28 8.87
C ALA A 29 42.98 22.26 7.73
N ARG A 30 44.07 21.53 7.40
CA ARG A 30 44.03 20.43 6.44
C ARG A 30 43.15 19.28 6.90
N PHE A 31 43.16 18.95 8.19
CA PHE A 31 42.30 17.92 8.75
C PHE A 31 40.82 18.29 8.65
N ILE A 32 40.47 19.54 8.99
CA ILE A 32 39.09 20.05 8.88
C ILE A 32 38.63 20.09 7.42
N VAL A 33 39.50 20.53 6.49
CA VAL A 33 39.18 20.53 5.05
C VAL A 33 39.02 19.10 4.51
N CYS A 34 39.90 18.17 4.88
CA CYS A 34 39.74 16.75 4.51
C CYS A 34 38.47 16.13 5.12
N TYR A 35 38.13 16.47 6.36
CA TYR A 35 36.93 16.00 7.04
C TYR A 35 35.66 16.54 6.36
N ILE A 36 35.61 17.85 6.06
CA ILE A 36 34.49 18.47 5.34
C ILE A 36 34.38 17.93 3.92
N CYS A 37 35.49 17.72 3.21
CA CYS A 37 35.49 17.08 1.90
C CYS A 37 35.00 15.63 1.97
N ALA A 38 35.41 14.86 2.98
CA ALA A 38 34.91 13.50 3.19
C ALA A 38 33.42 13.50 3.51
N CYS A 39 32.95 14.38 4.40
CA CYS A 39 31.52 14.55 4.70
C CYS A 39 30.72 15.02 3.48
N ALA A 40 31.27 15.90 2.65
CA ALA A 40 30.64 16.34 1.42
C ALA A 40 30.60 15.22 0.37
N VAL A 41 31.66 14.44 0.21
CA VAL A 41 31.69 13.27 -0.67
C VAL A 41 30.69 12.21 -0.18
N VAL A 42 30.62 11.95 1.12
CA VAL A 42 29.61 11.04 1.70
C VAL A 42 28.20 11.60 1.50
N TYR A 43 27.99 12.89 1.72
CA TYR A 43 26.69 13.55 1.50
C TYR A 43 26.27 13.52 0.02
N PHE A 44 27.17 13.83 -0.92
CA PHE A 44 26.90 13.75 -2.36
C PHE A 44 26.78 12.31 -2.85
N TYR A 45 27.52 11.37 -2.26
CA TYR A 45 27.40 9.94 -2.54
C TYR A 45 26.03 9.42 -2.06
N PHE A 46 25.61 9.72 -0.82
CA PHE A 46 24.28 9.37 -0.33
C PHE A 46 23.18 10.05 -1.14
N ARG A 47 23.34 11.34 -1.48
CA ARG A 47 22.36 12.03 -2.31
C ARG A 47 22.30 11.42 -3.72
N TYR A 48 23.42 11.07 -4.33
CA TYR A 48 23.48 10.38 -5.62
C TYR A 48 22.89 8.97 -5.54
N TYR A 49 23.22 8.18 -4.51
CA TYR A 49 22.72 6.82 -4.33
C TYR A 49 21.23 6.76 -3.96
N LEU A 50 20.71 7.80 -3.29
CA LEU A 50 19.28 7.99 -3.03
C LEU A 50 18.54 8.63 -4.22
N THR A 51 19.22 8.98 -5.31
CA THR A 51 18.61 9.61 -6.50
C THR A 51 18.89 8.89 -7.83
N ASP A 52 19.89 8.00 -7.92
CA ASP A 52 20.16 7.17 -9.09
C ASP A 52 19.59 5.76 -8.85
N GLU A 53 18.35 5.56 -9.32
CA GLU A 53 17.54 4.36 -9.09
C GLU A 53 17.91 3.16 -9.98
N ARG A 54 19.07 3.17 -10.65
CA ARG A 54 19.49 2.11 -11.58
C ARG A 54 20.15 0.89 -10.92
N ASP A 55 20.50 0.98 -9.64
CA ASP A 55 21.20 -0.09 -8.89
C ASP A 55 20.32 -0.82 -7.85
N TYR A 56 19.01 -0.58 -7.83
CA TYR A 56 18.08 -1.38 -7.01
C TYR A 56 17.98 -2.81 -7.56
N GLY A 57 18.83 -3.71 -7.05
CA GLY A 57 18.81 -5.14 -7.38
C GLY A 57 20.17 -5.83 -7.40
N VAL A 58 21.29 -5.10 -7.29
CA VAL A 58 22.62 -5.72 -7.25
C VAL A 58 23.09 -5.83 -5.78
N PRO A 59 23.38 -7.03 -5.25
CA PRO A 59 23.94 -7.14 -3.91
C PRO A 59 25.32 -6.48 -3.86
N ILE A 60 25.57 -5.69 -2.80
CA ILE A 60 26.89 -5.13 -2.51
C ILE A 60 27.88 -6.29 -2.34
N PRO A 61 28.98 -6.39 -3.12
CA PRO A 61 30.04 -7.35 -2.82
C PRO A 61 30.62 -7.01 -1.45
N ALA A 62 30.47 -7.91 -0.48
CA ALA A 62 30.95 -7.76 0.89
C ALA A 62 32.48 -7.57 1.02
N THR A 63 33.21 -7.59 -0.09
CA THR A 63 34.68 -7.52 -0.15
C THR A 63 35.25 -6.11 -0.39
N ILE A 64 34.45 -5.08 -0.67
CA ILE A 64 34.96 -3.72 -1.01
C ILE A 64 34.68 -2.69 0.11
N ILE A 65 34.79 -3.07 1.38
CA ILE A 65 34.74 -2.08 2.49
C ILE A 65 36.01 -2.11 3.34
N HIS A 66 36.80 -3.19 3.34
CA HIS A 66 37.95 -3.28 4.26
C HIS A 66 39.32 -2.91 3.67
N GLU A 67 39.56 -2.98 2.35
CA GLU A 67 40.93 -2.81 1.82
C GLU A 67 41.27 -1.43 1.21
N ASN A 68 40.28 -0.63 0.81
CA ASN A 68 40.56 0.61 0.07
C ASN A 68 40.54 1.90 0.92
N ALA A 69 40.20 1.84 2.21
CA ALA A 69 40.16 3.01 3.08
C ALA A 69 41.53 3.41 3.68
N PHE A 70 42.59 2.58 3.50
CA PHE A 70 43.89 2.78 4.15
C PHE A 70 45.12 2.57 3.26
N ARG A 71 45.07 2.94 1.97
CA ARG A 71 46.32 3.12 1.20
C ARG A 71 46.81 4.57 1.31
N PRO A 72 48.06 4.82 1.74
CA PRO A 72 48.65 6.16 1.66
C PRO A 72 48.78 6.56 0.19
N LEU A 73 48.29 7.74 -0.17
CA LEU A 73 48.57 8.34 -1.48
C LEU A 73 50.09 8.47 -1.66
N LYS A 74 50.64 7.74 -2.63
CA LYS A 74 52.00 7.97 -3.12
C LYS A 74 52.05 9.35 -3.80
N THR A 75 52.81 10.25 -3.18
CA THR A 75 53.62 11.35 -3.74
C THR A 75 53.33 11.73 -5.20
N LEU A 76 52.66 12.87 -5.41
CA LEU A 76 52.80 13.67 -6.61
C LEU A 76 53.77 14.82 -6.31
N SER A 77 54.90 14.82 -7.01
CA SER A 77 55.90 15.90 -6.99
C SER A 77 55.43 17.12 -7.80
N PRO A 78 55.94 18.33 -7.51
CA PRO A 78 55.26 19.57 -7.86
C PRO A 78 55.84 20.23 -9.11
N GLU A 79 55.05 20.38 -10.18
CA GLU A 79 55.34 21.40 -11.18
C GLU A 79 54.09 22.19 -11.59
N LYS A 80 54.18 23.49 -11.27
CA LYS A 80 53.52 24.65 -11.88
C LYS A 80 52.03 24.53 -12.26
N ILE A 81 51.17 24.82 -11.29
CA ILE A 81 49.97 25.64 -11.55
C ILE A 81 49.85 26.67 -10.41
N SER A 82 50.16 27.93 -10.73
CA SER A 82 49.91 29.08 -9.88
C SER A 82 48.43 29.45 -9.97
N SER A 83 47.62 28.97 -9.04
CA SER A 83 46.29 29.54 -8.79
C SER A 83 45.91 29.26 -7.34
N SER A 84 45.48 30.29 -6.61
CA SER A 84 45.15 30.11 -5.19
C SER A 84 43.90 29.22 -5.02
N PRO A 85 43.73 28.53 -3.88
CA PRO A 85 42.53 27.72 -3.61
C PRO A 85 41.22 28.50 -3.76
N ASN A 86 41.25 29.81 -3.49
CA ASN A 86 40.11 30.70 -3.67
C ASN A 86 39.77 30.91 -5.14
N GLU A 87 40.77 30.89 -6.03
CA GLU A 87 40.60 31.07 -7.47
C GLU A 87 40.03 29.80 -8.14
N LEU A 88 40.40 28.62 -7.62
CA LEU A 88 39.82 27.34 -8.03
C LEU A 88 38.37 27.22 -7.53
N PHE A 89 38.09 27.69 -6.31
CA PHE A 89 36.76 27.73 -5.72
C PHE A 89 35.82 28.72 -6.43
N GLU A 90 36.33 29.90 -6.80
CA GLU A 90 35.63 30.88 -7.64
C GLU A 90 35.33 30.33 -9.05
N LYS A 91 36.29 29.65 -9.70
CA LYS A 91 36.05 29.00 -11.00
C LYS A 91 35.00 27.87 -10.92
N LEU A 92 34.99 27.11 -9.83
CA LEU A 92 33.97 26.08 -9.56
C LEU A 92 32.59 26.69 -9.24
N GLN A 93 32.54 27.76 -8.45
CA GLN A 93 31.30 28.48 -8.17
C GLN A 93 30.73 29.16 -9.43
N ASN A 94 31.56 29.76 -10.27
CA ASN A 94 31.12 30.43 -11.50
C ASN A 94 30.67 29.44 -12.58
N LYS A 95 31.23 28.21 -12.60
CA LYS A 95 30.74 27.13 -13.47
C LYS A 95 29.40 26.53 -13.00
N LEU A 96 29.08 26.66 -11.72
CA LEU A 96 27.81 26.19 -11.11
C LEU A 96 26.73 27.28 -10.98
N ARG A 97 27.09 28.57 -11.06
CA ARG A 97 26.18 29.73 -10.95
C ARG A 97 25.65 30.27 -12.29
N GLY A 98 25.76 29.50 -13.37
CA GLY A 98 25.17 29.84 -14.68
C GLY A 98 23.63 29.83 -14.77
N ARG A 99 22.90 29.62 -13.66
CA ARG A 99 21.43 29.78 -13.62
C ARG A 99 21.03 30.64 -12.42
N LYS A 100 20.73 31.92 -12.67
CA LYS A 100 20.18 32.87 -11.68
C LYS A 100 18.80 32.39 -11.21
N LEU A 101 18.67 32.01 -9.95
CA LEU A 101 17.43 32.12 -9.18
C LEU A 101 17.59 33.34 -8.25
N ARG A 102 16.67 34.31 -8.35
CA ARG A 102 16.67 35.50 -7.49
C ARG A 102 16.27 35.12 -6.05
N PRO A 103 16.76 35.82 -5.01
CA PRO A 103 16.47 35.51 -3.61
C PRO A 103 15.10 36.08 -3.20
N GLY A 104 14.19 35.23 -2.73
CA GLY A 104 12.98 35.60 -2.02
C GLY A 104 13.25 35.70 -0.51
N VAL A 105 13.20 36.93 -0.02
CA VAL A 105 13.11 37.45 1.35
C VAL A 105 12.89 36.42 2.48
N PHE A 106 13.88 36.31 3.37
CA PHE A 106 13.70 35.85 4.74
C PHE A 106 12.87 36.87 5.52
N GLY A 107 11.64 36.52 5.89
CA GLY A 107 10.87 37.22 6.90
C GLY A 107 10.95 36.48 8.23
N MET A 108 11.84 36.93 9.14
CA MET A 108 11.65 36.71 10.57
C MET A 108 10.33 37.39 10.95
N VAL A 109 9.37 36.63 11.48
CA VAL A 109 8.25 37.23 12.23
C VAL A 109 8.43 36.84 13.69
N ASN A 110 8.69 37.88 14.47
CA ASN A 110 8.80 37.90 15.91
C ASN A 110 7.50 37.44 16.59
N SER A 111 7.67 36.98 17.83
CA SER A 111 6.66 36.82 18.86
C SER A 111 5.56 37.88 18.82
N TYR A 112 4.30 37.43 18.81
CA TYR A 112 3.16 38.26 19.19
C TYR A 112 2.54 37.70 20.46
N ASN A 113 2.67 38.51 21.52
CA ASN A 113 1.97 38.38 22.79
C ASN A 113 0.46 38.54 22.58
N TRP A 114 -0.32 37.65 23.17
CA TRP A 114 -1.76 37.80 23.33
C TRP A 114 -2.05 38.92 24.34
N ARG A 115 -2.79 39.95 23.92
CA ARG A 115 -3.48 40.88 24.81
C ARG A 115 -4.87 40.32 25.14
N GLU A 116 -5.17 40.29 26.43
CA GLU A 116 -6.52 40.13 26.97
C GLU A 116 -7.46 41.25 26.46
N SER A 117 -8.71 40.88 26.18
CA SER A 117 -9.86 41.76 26.31
C SER A 117 -11.01 40.98 26.91
N LYS A 118 -11.57 41.56 27.98
CA LYS A 118 -12.63 41.06 28.85
C LYS A 118 -14.03 41.21 28.23
N ASP A 119 -14.96 40.54 28.92
CA ASP A 119 -16.43 40.67 28.98
C ASP A 119 -17.21 39.63 28.15
N LYS A 120 -18.25 38.92 28.66
CA LYS A 120 -18.91 38.86 29.97
C LYS A 120 -19.79 37.58 30.03
N ASN A 121 -19.99 37.06 31.25
CA ASN A 121 -20.91 36.00 31.71
C ASN A 121 -22.36 36.14 31.17
N ILE A 122 -23.26 35.16 31.12
CA ILE A 122 -23.95 34.35 32.18
C ILE A 122 -24.78 33.29 31.39
N GLU A 123 -24.90 32.00 31.73
CA GLU A 123 -25.69 31.48 32.85
C GLU A 123 -25.37 30.01 33.20
N LYS A 124 -25.38 29.72 34.51
CA LYS A 124 -25.16 28.43 35.18
C LYS A 124 -26.48 27.71 35.42
N SER A 125 -26.47 26.37 35.42
CA SER A 125 -27.27 25.46 36.27
C SER A 125 -27.17 24.03 35.67
N LYS A 126 -27.02 22.90 36.36
CA LYS A 126 -26.88 22.53 37.78
C LYS A 126 -26.29 21.11 37.79
N VAL A 127 -25.42 20.85 38.75
CA VAL A 127 -24.98 19.51 39.16
C VAL A 127 -26.12 18.81 39.92
N LEU A 128 -26.32 17.52 39.67
CA LEU A 128 -27.01 16.61 40.59
C LEU A 128 -26.30 15.25 40.59
N SER A 129 -25.53 15.04 41.65
CA SER A 129 -25.03 13.76 42.11
C SER A 129 -26.09 13.08 42.99
N ILE A 130 -26.30 11.78 42.82
CA ILE A 130 -26.88 10.90 43.84
C ILE A 130 -26.00 9.66 43.93
N ALA A 131 -25.61 9.35 45.16
CA ALA A 131 -24.82 8.20 45.55
C ALA A 131 -25.67 7.17 46.32
N SER A 132 -25.02 6.04 46.62
CA SER A 132 -25.39 4.94 47.54
C SER A 132 -26.09 3.72 46.90
N LYS A 133 -25.86 2.46 47.30
CA LYS A 133 -24.87 1.78 48.19
C LYS A 133 -25.10 0.26 48.05
N GLY A 134 -24.04 -0.55 48.22
CA GLY A 134 -24.04 -1.98 48.66
C GLY A 134 -24.48 -2.99 47.60
N GLY A 135 -23.86 -4.16 47.38
CA GLY A 135 -22.96 -4.98 48.20
C GLY A 135 -23.54 -6.41 48.20
N GLY A 136 -22.80 -7.42 47.71
CA GLY A 136 -23.26 -8.82 47.79
C GLY A 136 -22.65 -9.77 46.78
N SER A 137 -22.12 -10.88 47.30
CA SER A 137 -21.33 -11.94 46.67
C SER A 137 -22.16 -12.94 45.83
N ALA A 138 -21.43 -13.68 44.97
CA ALA A 138 -21.57 -15.11 44.68
C ALA A 138 -22.18 -15.58 43.33
N THR A 139 -21.32 -16.35 42.64
CA THR A 139 -21.57 -17.63 41.92
C THR A 139 -22.51 -17.70 40.71
N SER A 140 -21.86 -17.89 39.55
CA SER A 140 -22.08 -18.96 38.57
C SER A 140 -23.43 -19.70 38.55
N GLN A 141 -24.19 -19.54 37.47
CA GLN A 141 -24.48 -20.58 36.47
C GLN A 141 -25.45 -20.05 35.40
N PHE A 142 -25.14 -20.45 34.15
CA PHE A 142 -25.99 -20.60 32.96
C PHE A 142 -26.99 -19.50 32.59
N ASP A 143 -26.83 -18.96 31.36
CA ASP A 143 -27.86 -19.19 30.34
C ASP A 143 -27.36 -18.89 28.91
N ASN A 144 -27.76 -19.80 28.02
CA ASN A 144 -27.67 -19.71 26.57
C ASN A 144 -28.35 -18.43 26.07
N TYR A 145 -27.67 -17.64 25.23
CA TYR A 145 -28.37 -16.74 24.31
C TYR A 145 -27.88 -16.89 22.88
N SER A 146 -28.79 -17.50 22.12
CA SER A 146 -28.88 -17.59 20.68
C SER A 146 -28.95 -16.20 20.02
N SER A 147 -28.32 -16.11 18.85
CA SER A 147 -28.68 -15.29 17.69
C SER A 147 -29.72 -14.17 17.88
N HIS A 148 -29.31 -12.93 17.64
CA HIS A 148 -30.23 -11.88 17.20
C HIS A 148 -29.84 -11.35 15.82
N SER A 149 -30.56 -11.87 14.82
CA SER A 149 -30.84 -11.17 13.57
C SER A 149 -31.69 -9.95 13.86
N THR A 150 -31.29 -8.78 13.40
CA THR A 150 -32.19 -7.62 13.32
C THR A 150 -32.40 -7.28 11.85
N ASN A 151 -33.65 -7.49 11.41
CA ASN A 151 -34.19 -6.94 10.18
C ASN A 151 -34.16 -5.42 10.26
N TYR A 152 -33.58 -4.76 9.26
CA TYR A 152 -33.57 -3.30 9.13
C TYR A 152 -34.13 -2.94 7.75
N THR A 153 -35.44 -3.07 7.61
CA THR A 153 -36.25 -2.42 6.57
C THR A 153 -37.34 -1.68 7.30
N ASP A 154 -37.05 -0.40 7.59
CA ASP A 154 -38.01 0.69 7.70
C ASP A 154 -37.27 1.85 8.35
N TYR A 155 -36.82 2.82 7.56
CA TYR A 155 -36.79 4.24 7.92
C TYR A 155 -36.32 5.02 6.68
N PHE A 156 -37.08 6.06 6.33
CA PHE A 156 -36.90 7.04 5.24
C PHE A 156 -37.59 6.75 3.90
N ASN A 157 -38.92 6.77 3.96
CA ASN A 157 -39.73 7.45 2.94
C ASN A 157 -40.13 8.85 3.46
N THR A 158 -40.15 9.82 2.55
CA THR A 158 -40.78 11.17 2.57
C THR A 158 -39.83 12.39 2.58
N ARG A 159 -39.67 13.04 1.42
CA ARG A 159 -40.34 14.30 0.99
C ARG A 159 -39.60 14.95 -0.19
N LYS A 160 -40.34 15.18 -1.27
CA LYS A 160 -40.08 16.17 -2.35
C LYS A 160 -40.83 17.47 -2.02
N ASN A 161 -40.33 18.58 -2.58
CA ASN A 161 -41.00 19.76 -3.17
C ASN A 161 -40.01 20.96 -3.09
N ASP A 162 -39.49 21.49 -4.21
CA ASP A 162 -40.06 22.55 -5.10
C ASP A 162 -39.92 23.96 -4.46
N LEU A 163 -39.45 25.08 -5.06
CA LEU A 163 -39.13 25.59 -6.41
C LEU A 163 -38.21 26.88 -6.23
N PRO A 164 -38.18 27.94 -7.09
CA PRO A 164 -37.09 28.25 -8.05
C PRO A 164 -36.52 29.70 -7.88
N PHE A 165 -35.57 30.15 -8.72
CA PHE A 165 -35.59 31.53 -9.28
C PHE A 165 -34.62 31.75 -10.45
N GLU A 166 -35.05 32.64 -11.35
CA GLU A 166 -34.61 32.92 -12.72
C GLU A 166 -33.42 33.89 -12.89
N ARG A 167 -33.02 33.97 -14.17
CA ARG A 167 -32.07 34.88 -14.86
C ARG A 167 -32.40 36.37 -14.73
N ASP A 168 -31.35 37.19 -14.87
CA ASP A 168 -31.27 38.32 -15.82
C ASP A 168 -29.77 38.64 -16.07
N SER A 169 -29.19 38.70 -17.28
CA SER A 169 -29.44 39.48 -18.51
C SER A 169 -28.93 40.93 -18.48
N GLY A 170 -27.76 41.16 -19.08
CA GLY A 170 -27.51 42.32 -19.95
C GLY A 170 -26.66 43.49 -19.43
N ARG A 171 -25.49 43.74 -20.04
CA ARG A 171 -25.30 44.75 -21.12
C ARG A 171 -23.82 45.06 -21.38
N ASN A 172 -23.46 45.03 -22.66
CA ASN A 172 -22.23 45.56 -23.26
C ASN A 172 -22.26 47.09 -23.29
N VAL A 173 -21.08 47.72 -23.17
CA VAL A 173 -20.73 48.94 -23.93
C VAL A 173 -19.25 48.86 -24.34
N GLU A 174 -19.02 49.10 -25.62
CA GLU A 174 -17.77 49.11 -26.36
C GLU A 174 -17.11 50.50 -26.42
N ASN A 175 -15.78 50.47 -26.58
CA ASN A 175 -14.95 51.28 -27.49
C ASN A 175 -14.27 52.62 -27.11
N ILE A 176 -12.92 52.52 -27.12
CA ILE A 176 -11.92 53.23 -27.96
C ILE A 176 -11.62 54.71 -27.70
N SER A 177 -10.36 55.00 -27.38
CA SER A 177 -9.53 56.02 -28.05
C SER A 177 -8.03 55.94 -27.66
N THR A 178 -7.18 55.60 -28.62
CA THR A 178 -5.74 55.96 -28.70
C THR A 178 -5.61 57.15 -29.68
N PRO A 179 -4.43 57.68 -30.12
CA PRO A 179 -3.01 57.49 -29.74
C PRO A 179 -2.18 58.83 -29.66
N VAL A 180 -0.93 58.81 -29.16
CA VAL A 180 0.22 59.63 -29.70
C VAL A 180 1.56 58.93 -29.37
N PRO A 181 2.55 58.83 -30.29
CA PRO A 181 3.79 58.08 -30.14
C PRO A 181 5.03 58.97 -29.81
N ILE A 182 6.03 58.40 -29.13
CA ILE A 182 7.40 58.93 -29.08
C ILE A 182 8.40 57.76 -29.22
N SER A 183 9.46 58.07 -29.96
CA SER A 183 10.48 57.28 -30.64
C SER A 183 11.33 56.28 -29.83
N GLU A 184 11.62 55.17 -30.51
CA GLU A 184 12.87 54.38 -30.58
C GLU A 184 13.93 54.52 -29.48
N LYS A 185 14.19 53.40 -28.77
CA LYS A 185 15.55 52.85 -28.60
C LYS A 185 15.53 51.39 -28.12
N GLU A 186 16.25 50.56 -28.87
CA GLU A 186 16.83 49.26 -28.52
C GLU A 186 15.89 48.07 -28.28
N ASN A 187 15.59 47.35 -29.36
CA ASN A 187 15.17 45.94 -29.35
C ASN A 187 16.25 45.09 -28.68
N PHE A 188 15.98 44.64 -27.45
CA PHE A 188 16.58 43.41 -26.92
C PHE A 188 15.58 42.27 -27.17
N ASP A 189 16.03 41.25 -27.90
CA ASP A 189 15.27 40.05 -28.28
C ASP A 189 14.39 39.49 -27.16
N LEU A 190 13.07 39.72 -27.26
CA LEU A 190 12.05 39.05 -26.45
C LEU A 190 11.70 37.66 -26.99
N ASP A 191 12.03 37.36 -28.25
CA ASP A 191 11.80 36.05 -28.87
C ASP A 191 12.71 34.94 -28.29
N PHE A 192 13.85 35.30 -27.69
CA PHE A 192 14.76 34.30 -27.10
C PHE A 192 14.31 33.84 -25.70
N ILE A 193 13.44 34.58 -25.02
CA ILE A 193 12.91 34.19 -23.70
C ILE A 193 11.67 33.29 -23.84
N GLU A 194 10.85 33.48 -24.88
CA GLU A 194 9.69 32.61 -25.14
C GLU A 194 10.11 31.19 -25.55
N VAL A 195 11.15 31.05 -26.38
CA VAL A 195 11.68 29.73 -26.80
C VAL A 195 12.31 28.96 -25.64
N ILE A 196 12.99 29.64 -24.70
CA ILE A 196 13.54 28.99 -23.50
C ILE A 196 12.44 28.60 -22.50
N GLN A 197 11.35 29.36 -22.40
CA GLN A 197 10.21 29.04 -21.54
C GLN A 197 9.35 27.90 -22.08
N SER A 198 9.19 27.77 -23.41
CA SER A 198 8.49 26.63 -24.02
C SER A 198 9.28 25.32 -23.86
N ASP A 199 10.58 25.32 -24.16
CA ASP A 199 11.44 24.12 -24.04
C ASP A 199 11.60 23.64 -22.58
N THR A 200 11.63 24.57 -21.62
CA THR A 200 11.71 24.22 -20.20
C THR A 200 10.38 23.70 -19.64
N LYS A 201 9.24 24.20 -20.14
CA LYS A 201 7.91 23.71 -19.77
C LYS A 201 7.66 22.32 -20.36
N ASP A 202 8.04 22.08 -21.61
CA ASP A 202 7.90 20.76 -22.25
C ASP A 202 8.84 19.72 -21.63
N SER A 203 10.08 20.08 -21.31
CA SER A 203 11.00 19.18 -20.59
C SER A 203 10.64 18.95 -19.12
N PHE A 204 9.89 19.86 -18.49
CA PHE A 204 9.36 19.69 -17.13
C PHE A 204 8.15 18.76 -17.13
N VAL A 205 7.18 18.99 -18.03
CA VAL A 205 6.00 18.12 -18.20
C VAL A 205 6.41 16.70 -18.58
N SER A 206 7.41 16.54 -19.47
CA SER A 206 7.96 15.22 -19.83
C SER A 206 8.54 14.49 -18.62
N ARG A 207 9.29 15.19 -17.74
CA ARG A 207 9.86 14.59 -16.53
C ARG A 207 8.80 14.23 -15.48
N GLN A 208 7.80 15.09 -15.25
CA GLN A 208 6.69 14.79 -14.35
C GLN A 208 5.88 13.58 -14.84
N PHE A 209 5.64 13.49 -16.15
CA PHE A 209 4.99 12.33 -16.74
C PHE A 209 5.81 11.06 -16.59
N GLN A 210 7.13 11.11 -16.80
CA GLN A 210 8.01 9.96 -16.60
C GLN A 210 8.02 9.49 -15.14
N ASP A 211 8.13 10.40 -14.17
CA ASP A 211 8.05 10.07 -12.75
C ASP A 211 6.69 9.47 -12.39
N PHE A 212 5.59 10.11 -12.83
CA PHE A 212 4.24 9.55 -12.63
C PHE A 212 4.15 8.14 -13.19
N ARG A 213 4.53 7.94 -14.46
CA ARG A 213 4.48 6.63 -15.14
C ARG A 213 5.31 5.60 -14.38
N HIS A 214 6.49 5.98 -13.91
CA HIS A 214 7.33 5.09 -13.13
C HIS A 214 6.66 4.67 -11.82
N GLN A 215 6.17 5.63 -11.01
CA GLN A 215 5.48 5.33 -9.75
C GLN A 215 4.17 4.55 -9.97
N TRP A 216 3.44 4.88 -11.03
CA TRP A 216 2.24 4.18 -11.45
C TRP A 216 2.49 2.69 -11.68
N LEU A 217 3.56 2.36 -12.41
CA LEU A 217 3.98 1.00 -12.69
C LEU A 217 4.49 0.30 -11.42
N ARG A 218 5.30 0.98 -10.59
CA ARG A 218 5.77 0.44 -9.29
C ARG A 218 4.61 0.02 -8.40
N GLN A 219 3.60 0.88 -8.24
CA GLN A 219 2.44 0.60 -7.40
C GLN A 219 1.65 -0.62 -7.89
N ARG A 220 1.50 -0.77 -9.21
CA ARG A 220 0.77 -1.90 -9.82
C ARG A 220 1.57 -3.20 -9.76
N ARG A 221 2.87 -3.14 -10.01
CA ARG A 221 3.76 -4.30 -9.89
C ARG A 221 3.71 -4.91 -8.50
N ALA A 222 3.63 -4.08 -7.45
CA ALA A 222 3.53 -4.54 -6.06
C ALA A 222 2.33 -5.46 -5.78
N ARG A 223 1.30 -5.48 -6.64
CA ARG A 223 0.13 -6.36 -6.52
C ARG A 223 0.34 -7.79 -7.01
N VAL A 224 1.45 -8.06 -7.69
CA VAL A 224 1.82 -9.43 -8.12
C VAL A 224 3.27 -9.80 -7.83
N ASP A 225 4.11 -8.84 -7.44
CA ASP A 225 5.50 -9.10 -7.05
C ASP A 225 5.61 -9.57 -5.60
N TRP A 226 5.16 -10.80 -5.37
CA TRP A 226 5.25 -11.45 -4.08
C TRP A 226 6.70 -11.74 -3.65
N GLN A 227 7.65 -11.80 -4.60
CA GLN A 227 9.05 -12.08 -4.32
C GLN A 227 9.69 -10.89 -3.60
N SER A 228 9.51 -9.68 -4.12
CA SER A 228 9.97 -8.46 -3.46
C SER A 228 9.31 -8.27 -2.09
N MET A 229 8.03 -8.62 -1.94
CA MET A 229 7.33 -8.54 -0.65
C MET A 229 8.00 -9.37 0.46
N ILE A 230 8.50 -10.57 0.15
CA ILE A 230 9.09 -11.47 1.14
C ILE A 230 10.62 -11.42 1.17
N GLN A 231 11.26 -10.66 0.27
CA GLN A 231 12.72 -10.61 0.16
C GLN A 231 13.42 -10.36 1.51
N PRO A 232 12.95 -9.46 2.40
CA PRO A 232 13.56 -9.27 3.72
C PRO A 232 13.40 -10.47 4.68
N CYS A 233 12.50 -11.39 4.35
CA CYS A 233 11.99 -12.43 5.25
C CYS A 233 12.12 -13.87 4.72
N VAL A 234 12.58 -14.07 3.48
CA VAL A 234 12.51 -15.36 2.77
C VAL A 234 13.15 -16.53 3.53
N ASP A 235 14.20 -16.29 4.31
CA ASP A 235 14.90 -17.29 5.12
C ASP A 235 14.52 -17.22 6.62
N ASN A 236 13.47 -16.47 6.96
CA ASN A 236 13.03 -16.19 8.33
C ASN A 236 11.50 -16.21 8.45
N MET A 237 10.82 -17.07 7.69
CA MET A 237 9.36 -17.27 7.78
C MET A 237 8.97 -18.45 8.67
N ALA A 238 9.81 -19.46 8.86
CA ALA A 238 9.44 -20.64 9.66
C ALA A 238 9.12 -20.28 11.13
N TRP A 239 8.04 -20.82 11.69
CA TRP A 239 7.74 -20.63 13.12
C TRP A 239 8.86 -21.18 14.01
N GLY A 240 9.15 -20.48 15.11
CA GLY A 240 10.12 -20.90 16.13
C GLY A 240 11.58 -20.78 15.71
N GLN A 241 11.88 -20.46 14.45
CA GLN A 241 13.24 -20.21 13.98
C GLN A 241 13.52 -18.71 13.95
N VAL A 242 14.50 -18.24 14.70
CA VAL A 242 14.89 -16.83 14.69
C VAL A 242 16.28 -16.71 14.12
N LYS A 243 16.42 -16.07 12.96
CA LYS A 243 17.72 -15.76 12.35
C LYS A 243 18.57 -14.94 13.31
N SER A 244 19.89 -15.14 13.29
CA SER A 244 20.83 -14.31 14.06
C SER A 244 20.57 -12.81 13.79
N HIS A 245 20.56 -11.98 14.83
CA HIS A 245 20.20 -10.56 14.82
C HIS A 245 18.70 -10.23 14.64
N TRP A 246 17.81 -11.20 14.46
CA TRP A 246 16.35 -11.01 14.42
C TRP A 246 15.67 -11.32 15.77
N GLY A 247 16.43 -11.25 16.87
CA GLY A 247 15.88 -11.41 18.21
C GLY A 247 15.05 -10.20 18.65
N LYS A 248 14.18 -10.41 19.64
CA LYS A 248 13.26 -9.38 20.18
C LYS A 248 13.93 -8.08 20.63
N GLN A 249 15.21 -8.12 20.99
CA GLN A 249 16.01 -6.93 21.30
C GLN A 249 16.17 -5.94 20.13
N ASN A 250 15.94 -6.40 18.89
CA ASN A 250 15.97 -5.57 17.68
C ASN A 250 14.56 -5.29 17.14
N ARG A 251 13.52 -5.59 17.93
CA ARG A 251 12.12 -5.31 17.59
C ARG A 251 11.93 -3.80 17.45
N THR A 252 11.23 -3.40 16.41
CA THR A 252 10.88 -2.01 16.14
C THR A 252 9.89 -1.52 17.19
N ASN A 253 10.07 -0.28 17.61
CA ASN A 253 9.14 0.43 18.46
C ASN A 253 8.61 1.64 17.68
N ALA A 254 7.29 1.74 17.53
CA ALA A 254 6.70 2.80 16.71
C ALA A 254 6.82 4.20 17.32
N VAL A 255 7.03 4.28 18.64
CA VAL A 255 7.17 5.56 19.36
C VAL A 255 8.52 6.21 19.11
N THR A 256 9.59 5.41 19.00
CA THR A 256 10.95 5.90 18.72
C THR A 256 11.27 6.00 17.23
N SER A 257 10.44 5.39 16.38
CA SER A 257 10.56 5.47 14.92
C SER A 257 10.02 6.81 14.40
N ASP A 258 10.53 7.26 13.25
CA ASP A 258 10.23 8.60 12.72
C ASP A 258 9.91 8.57 11.22
N VAL A 259 9.11 9.54 10.77
CA VAL A 259 9.09 9.94 9.35
C VAL A 259 10.31 10.81 9.08
N ILE A 260 11.25 10.31 8.28
CA ILE A 260 12.54 10.98 8.01
C ILE A 260 12.52 11.83 6.75
N PHE A 261 11.56 11.58 5.86
CA PHE A 261 11.38 12.34 4.63
C PHE A 261 9.93 12.25 4.16
N TRP A 262 9.43 13.33 3.55
CA TRP A 262 8.18 13.35 2.83
C TRP A 262 8.32 14.18 1.57
N ASP A 263 7.58 13.79 0.54
CA ASP A 263 7.43 14.52 -0.71
C ASP A 263 5.94 14.54 -1.04
N ILE A 264 5.27 15.61 -0.59
CA ILE A 264 3.84 15.80 -0.80
C ILE A 264 3.67 16.64 -2.07
N LYS A 265 3.21 15.97 -3.12
CA LYS A 265 2.93 16.57 -4.42
C LYS A 265 1.49 17.09 -4.51
N PRO A 266 1.22 18.00 -5.45
CA PRO A 266 -0.14 18.35 -5.87
C PRO A 266 -0.99 17.13 -6.24
N VAL A 267 -2.31 17.31 -6.27
CA VAL A 267 -3.23 16.29 -6.77
C VAL A 267 -2.88 15.84 -8.20
N GLY A 268 -3.06 14.55 -8.46
CA GLY A 268 -2.72 13.93 -9.74
C GLY A 268 -1.25 13.55 -9.88
N GLU A 269 -0.40 13.81 -8.88
CA GLU A 269 0.98 13.36 -8.81
C GLU A 269 1.17 12.38 -7.64
N PHE A 270 2.11 11.44 -7.76
CA PHE A 270 2.42 10.51 -6.67
C PHE A 270 3.17 11.25 -5.55
N SER A 271 2.70 11.04 -4.33
CA SER A 271 3.34 11.51 -3.11
C SER A 271 3.94 10.32 -2.35
N LYS A 272 4.96 10.58 -1.54
CA LYS A 272 5.62 9.54 -0.74
C LYS A 272 6.11 10.05 0.61
N ILE A 273 6.16 9.15 1.58
CA ILE A 273 6.81 9.36 2.87
C ILE A 273 7.76 8.20 3.17
N PHE A 274 8.82 8.47 3.92
CA PHE A 274 9.79 7.48 4.36
C PHE A 274 9.78 7.36 5.87
N ILE A 275 9.58 6.14 6.35
CA ILE A 275 9.60 5.78 7.76
C ILE A 275 10.94 5.12 8.06
N GLN A 276 11.64 5.59 9.09
CA GLN A 276 12.82 4.94 9.65
C GLN A 276 12.42 4.17 10.89
N SER A 277 12.49 2.84 10.81
CA SER A 277 12.31 1.98 11.98
C SER A 277 13.47 2.12 12.96
N LYS A 278 13.13 2.19 14.25
CA LYS A 278 14.09 2.14 15.36
C LYS A 278 13.64 1.18 16.45
N THR A 279 14.59 0.68 17.23
CA THR A 279 14.30 -0.13 18.42
C THR A 279 13.77 0.74 19.57
N SER A 280 13.30 0.10 20.65
CA SER A 280 12.91 0.81 21.89
C SER A 280 14.05 1.61 22.52
N GLU A 281 15.31 1.22 22.27
CA GLU A 281 16.52 1.94 22.70
C GLU A 281 16.90 3.08 21.73
N ASN A 282 16.00 3.46 20.83
CA ASN A 282 16.22 4.49 19.80
C ASN A 282 17.40 4.17 18.86
N ARG A 283 17.75 2.89 18.68
CA ARG A 283 18.76 2.45 17.71
C ARG A 283 18.13 2.31 16.33
N THR A 284 18.72 2.96 15.33
CA THR A 284 18.33 2.82 13.92
C THR A 284 18.45 1.38 13.45
N LYS A 285 17.38 0.84 12.85
CA LYS A 285 17.45 -0.48 12.23
C LYS A 285 18.13 -0.40 10.87
N MET A 286 18.89 -1.44 10.57
CA MET A 286 19.61 -1.62 9.30
C MET A 286 19.08 -2.83 8.50
N ILE A 287 17.91 -3.34 8.89
CA ILE A 287 17.29 -4.55 8.34
C ILE A 287 15.79 -4.30 8.11
N GLY A 288 15.22 -4.97 7.12
CA GLY A 288 13.77 -4.96 6.87
C GLY A 288 12.98 -5.92 7.76
N GLY A 289 11.77 -6.23 7.32
CA GLY A 289 10.85 -7.20 7.91
C GLY A 289 9.80 -6.60 8.84
N ASP A 290 9.74 -5.28 8.99
CA ASP A 290 8.66 -4.64 9.75
C ASP A 290 7.43 -4.45 8.87
N THR A 291 6.26 -4.38 9.50
CA THR A 291 5.05 -4.07 8.78
C THR A 291 4.43 -2.77 9.25
N TRP A 292 4.64 -1.77 8.42
CA TRP A 292 3.98 -0.48 8.50
C TRP A 292 2.71 -0.48 7.66
N ARG A 293 1.66 0.12 8.22
CA ARG A 293 0.37 0.31 7.56
C ARG A 293 0.06 1.79 7.58
N VAL A 294 -0.22 2.37 6.41
CA VAL A 294 -0.31 3.82 6.22
C VAL A 294 -1.60 4.16 5.49
N TYR A 295 -2.46 4.94 6.15
CA TYR A 295 -3.72 5.43 5.58
C TYR A 295 -3.75 6.94 5.53
N LEU A 296 -4.36 7.46 4.47
CA LEU A 296 -4.65 8.88 4.30
C LEU A 296 -6.16 9.09 4.40
N ARG A 297 -6.59 9.93 5.35
CA ARG A 297 -8.00 10.24 5.63
C ARG A 297 -8.22 11.75 5.53
N GLY A 298 -9.14 12.16 4.68
CA GLY A 298 -9.44 13.58 4.43
C GLY A 298 -10.58 13.72 3.42
N PRO A 299 -10.48 14.64 2.43
CA PRO A 299 -11.43 14.75 1.31
C PRO A 299 -11.70 13.42 0.57
N ALA A 300 -10.73 12.52 0.58
CA ALA A 300 -10.86 11.14 0.14
C ALA A 300 -10.15 10.19 1.10
N SER A 301 -10.28 8.89 0.86
CA SER A 301 -9.64 7.82 1.62
C SER A 301 -8.82 6.92 0.73
N VAL A 302 -7.54 6.77 1.09
CA VAL A 302 -6.54 6.00 0.33
C VAL A 302 -5.64 5.24 1.30
N ALA A 303 -5.35 3.98 0.98
CA ALA A 303 -4.25 3.22 1.58
C ALA A 303 -2.99 3.37 0.75
N ALA A 304 -1.85 3.65 1.39
CA ALA A 304 -0.57 3.74 0.70
C ALA A 304 0.00 2.33 0.42
N THR A 305 0.74 2.20 -0.67
CA THR A 305 1.56 1.01 -0.94
C THR A 305 2.90 1.18 -0.23
N VAL A 306 3.20 0.27 0.69
CA VAL A 306 4.43 0.34 1.50
C VAL A 306 5.49 -0.60 0.93
N PHE A 307 6.67 -0.05 0.64
CA PHE A 307 7.86 -0.78 0.18
C PHE A 307 8.89 -0.86 1.30
N ASP A 308 9.38 -2.06 1.59
CA ASP A 308 10.50 -2.29 2.50
C ASP A 308 11.81 -2.25 1.71
N HIS A 309 12.70 -1.32 2.06
CA HIS A 309 14.02 -1.20 1.39
C HIS A 309 15.08 -2.14 1.98
N ASN A 310 14.70 -3.02 2.91
CA ASN A 310 15.54 -4.00 3.58
C ASN A 310 16.75 -3.39 4.32
N ASN A 311 16.66 -2.12 4.69
CA ASN A 311 17.70 -1.37 5.39
C ASN A 311 17.14 -0.62 6.61
N GLY A 312 15.95 -1.00 7.07
CA GLY A 312 15.21 -0.35 8.15
C GLY A 312 14.40 0.88 7.73
N THR A 313 14.43 1.26 6.45
CA THR A 313 13.57 2.30 5.88
C THR A 313 12.44 1.72 5.05
N TYR A 314 11.29 2.40 5.09
CA TYR A 314 10.07 2.00 4.40
C TYR A 314 9.47 3.19 3.65
N GLU A 315 9.20 3.04 2.36
CA GLU A 315 8.55 4.04 1.53
C GLU A 315 7.05 3.76 1.47
N ALA A 316 6.21 4.69 1.90
CA ALA A 316 4.77 4.64 1.66
C ALA A 316 4.42 5.56 0.48
N LEU A 317 4.07 4.95 -0.65
CA LEU A 317 3.73 5.58 -1.93
C LEU A 317 2.21 5.66 -2.11
N PHE A 318 1.69 6.82 -2.48
CA PHE A 318 0.25 7.03 -2.65
C PHE A 318 -0.08 8.10 -3.70
N LEU A 319 -1.27 7.99 -4.31
CA LEU A 319 -1.80 8.94 -5.27
C LEU A 319 -3.06 9.60 -4.70
N ILE A 320 -3.07 10.93 -4.64
CA ILE A 320 -4.22 11.72 -4.18
C ILE A 320 -4.79 12.50 -5.37
N MET A 321 -6.12 12.52 -5.47
CA MET A 321 -6.83 13.18 -6.57
C MET A 321 -7.73 14.32 -6.09
N GLU A 322 -7.82 14.55 -4.78
CA GLU A 322 -8.62 15.62 -4.18
C GLU A 322 -7.70 16.52 -3.35
N PRO A 323 -7.74 17.84 -3.55
CA PRO A 323 -6.90 18.76 -2.82
C PRO A 323 -7.43 18.93 -1.41
N GLY A 324 -6.55 19.33 -0.48
CA GLY A 324 -6.93 19.68 0.87
C GLY A 324 -6.13 18.96 1.95
N ILE A 325 -6.68 18.99 3.16
CA ILE A 325 -6.00 18.53 4.37
C ILE A 325 -6.28 17.05 4.59
N TYR A 326 -5.22 16.26 4.72
CA TYR A 326 -5.28 14.83 5.04
C TYR A 326 -4.57 14.55 6.36
N GLN A 327 -5.18 13.69 7.15
CA GLN A 327 -4.56 13.04 8.29
C GLN A 327 -3.94 11.71 7.85
N LEU A 328 -2.66 11.54 8.15
CA LEU A 328 -1.93 10.30 7.99
C LEU A 328 -2.06 9.48 9.27
N THR A 329 -2.49 8.24 9.10
CA THR A 329 -2.57 7.26 10.18
C THR A 329 -1.57 6.15 9.90
N ILE A 330 -0.56 6.02 10.77
CA ILE A 330 0.56 5.09 10.58
C ILE A 330 0.63 4.13 11.77
N TYR A 331 0.58 2.83 11.50
CA TYR A 331 0.70 1.78 12.51
C TYR A 331 1.82 0.80 12.18
N LEU A 332 2.52 0.34 13.22
CA LEU A 332 3.37 -0.82 13.19
C LEU A 332 2.56 -2.03 13.66
N ASP A 333 2.20 -2.92 12.72
CA ASP A 333 1.45 -4.13 13.06
C ASP A 333 2.38 -5.25 13.58
N TYR A 334 3.53 -5.41 12.94
CA TYR A 334 4.53 -6.45 13.23
C TYR A 334 5.95 -5.94 13.01
N SER A 335 6.95 -6.63 13.57
CA SER A 335 8.37 -6.36 13.37
C SER A 335 9.14 -7.65 13.10
N LEU A 336 10.35 -7.58 12.54
CA LEU A 336 11.26 -8.74 12.42
C LEU A 336 10.69 -9.94 11.65
N CYS A 337 9.87 -9.69 10.63
CA CYS A 337 9.16 -10.66 9.82
C CYS A 337 8.03 -11.41 10.53
N ASP A 338 7.66 -11.02 11.76
CA ASP A 338 6.64 -11.70 12.55
C ASP A 338 5.25 -11.71 11.88
N GLY A 339 4.99 -10.74 11.01
CA GLY A 339 3.77 -10.67 10.19
C GLY A 339 3.71 -11.74 9.10
N PHE A 340 4.85 -12.24 8.61
CA PHE A 340 4.93 -13.22 7.53
C PHE A 340 5.09 -14.67 7.99
N ARG A 341 5.31 -14.90 9.30
CA ARG A 341 5.60 -16.23 9.84
C ARG A 341 4.60 -17.29 9.39
N ASP A 342 5.11 -18.40 8.88
CA ASP A 342 4.34 -19.59 8.59
C ASP A 342 3.97 -20.34 9.88
N PRO A 343 2.82 -21.02 9.91
CA PRO A 343 2.47 -21.89 11.01
C PRO A 343 3.46 -23.06 11.16
N PRO A 344 3.55 -23.68 12.36
CA PRO A 344 4.24 -24.97 12.55
C PRO A 344 3.78 -26.03 11.56
N ARG A 345 4.64 -27.00 11.24
CA ARG A 345 4.31 -28.06 10.26
C ARG A 345 3.07 -28.87 10.61
N ASP A 346 2.83 -29.11 11.90
CA ASP A 346 1.69 -29.88 12.41
C ASP A 346 0.48 -29.00 12.79
N TRP A 347 0.47 -27.73 12.38
CA TRP A 347 -0.56 -26.77 12.77
C TRP A 347 -1.96 -27.12 12.27
N PHE A 348 -2.06 -27.67 11.05
CA PHE A 348 -3.33 -28.08 10.48
C PHE A 348 -3.92 -29.25 11.28
N ILE A 349 -3.09 -30.28 11.54
CA ILE A 349 -3.42 -31.46 12.35
C ILE A 349 -3.85 -31.07 13.77
N LYS A 350 -3.20 -30.08 14.37
CA LYS A 350 -3.55 -29.56 15.72
C LYS A 350 -4.86 -28.78 15.77
N GLY A 351 -5.42 -28.43 14.62
CA GLY A 351 -6.74 -27.84 14.51
C GLY A 351 -7.84 -28.88 14.44
N ASN A 352 -9.01 -28.45 14.04
CA ASN A 352 -10.12 -29.31 13.65
C ASN A 352 -9.97 -29.75 12.17
N ALA A 353 -10.95 -30.44 11.59
CA ALA A 353 -10.92 -30.96 10.21
C ALA A 353 -10.76 -29.87 9.11
N GLN A 354 -10.82 -28.59 9.49
CA GLN A 354 -10.62 -27.44 8.62
C GLN A 354 -9.28 -26.72 8.90
N GLY A 355 -8.42 -27.28 9.76
CA GLY A 355 -7.17 -26.67 10.20
C GLY A 355 -7.35 -25.43 11.05
N LYS A 356 -8.43 -25.35 11.85
CA LYS A 356 -8.79 -24.18 12.68
C LYS A 356 -8.99 -24.55 14.15
N TYR A 357 -9.17 -23.56 15.02
CA TYR A 357 -9.48 -23.74 16.45
C TYR A 357 -8.41 -24.49 17.25
N GLN A 358 -7.15 -24.23 16.94
CA GLN A 358 -6.02 -24.72 17.72
C GLN A 358 -6.15 -24.29 19.19
N LYS A 359 -5.82 -25.19 20.11
CA LYS A 359 -5.87 -24.93 21.56
C LYS A 359 -4.96 -23.76 21.94
N ASP A 360 -5.43 -22.92 22.85
CA ASP A 360 -4.64 -21.81 23.37
C ASP A 360 -3.37 -22.31 24.09
N GLY A 361 -2.26 -21.59 23.88
CA GLY A 361 -0.97 -21.91 24.49
C GLY A 361 -0.06 -22.84 23.68
N LEU A 362 -0.55 -23.44 22.58
CA LEU A 362 0.26 -24.34 21.73
C LEU A 362 1.52 -23.69 21.13
N LEU A 363 1.53 -22.36 21.01
CA LEU A 363 2.66 -21.59 20.49
C LEU A 363 3.50 -20.94 21.60
N GLY A 364 3.16 -21.18 22.87
CA GLY A 364 3.71 -20.43 24.00
C GLY A 364 3.17 -18.98 24.08
N PRO A 365 3.81 -18.11 24.89
CA PRO A 365 3.42 -16.72 25.02
C PRO A 365 3.57 -15.94 23.70
N LEU A 366 2.54 -15.19 23.33
CA LEU A 366 2.49 -14.41 22.09
C LEU A 366 2.43 -12.91 22.39
N ASP A 367 3.36 -12.15 21.79
CA ASP A 367 3.46 -10.68 21.92
C ASP A 367 3.81 -10.01 20.57
N ASP A 368 3.61 -10.74 19.47
CA ASP A 368 4.12 -10.35 18.15
C ASP A 368 3.22 -9.33 17.43
N TYR A 369 1.90 -9.35 17.67
CA TYR A 369 0.99 -8.37 17.09
C TYR A 369 0.99 -7.10 17.93
N LEU A 370 1.58 -6.03 17.38
CA LEU A 370 1.92 -4.81 18.10
C LEU A 370 0.81 -3.76 18.03
N VAL A 371 0.32 -3.47 16.82
CA VAL A 371 -0.66 -2.39 16.54
C VAL A 371 -0.28 -1.07 17.20
N GLN A 372 1.01 -0.72 17.10
CA GLN A 372 1.53 0.47 17.75
C GLN A 372 1.39 1.66 16.80
N PRO A 373 0.68 2.73 17.17
CA PRO A 373 0.65 3.94 16.36
C PRO A 373 2.04 4.60 16.38
N LEU A 374 2.46 5.12 15.23
CA LEU A 374 3.70 5.90 15.12
C LEU A 374 3.63 7.11 16.06
N GLN A 375 4.72 7.40 16.78
CA GLN A 375 4.85 8.57 17.66
C GLN A 375 3.64 8.76 18.61
N ASN A 376 3.18 7.69 19.27
CA ASN A 376 2.03 7.68 20.19
C ASN A 376 0.68 8.09 19.55
N GLY A 377 0.57 8.01 18.22
CA GLY A 377 -0.65 8.38 17.50
C GLY A 377 -0.81 9.89 17.34
N ASN A 378 0.26 10.67 17.51
CA ASN A 378 0.25 12.08 17.16
C ASN A 378 -0.17 12.24 15.69
N PRO A 379 -1.17 13.08 15.39
CA PRO A 379 -1.69 13.20 14.04
C PRO A 379 -0.63 13.84 13.14
N ILE A 380 -0.28 13.14 12.06
CA ILE A 380 0.54 13.71 10.98
C ILE A 380 -0.43 14.33 9.98
N ILE A 381 -0.37 15.64 9.82
CA ILE A 381 -1.23 16.39 8.91
C ILE A 381 -0.42 16.79 7.68
N ILE A 382 -0.95 16.50 6.50
CA ILE A 382 -0.41 17.00 5.24
C ILE A 382 -1.45 17.88 4.55
N ASN A 383 -0.95 18.88 3.82
CA ASN A 383 -1.77 19.68 2.93
C ASN A 383 -1.42 19.30 1.48
N VAL A 384 -2.40 18.77 0.74
CA VAL A 384 -2.24 18.39 -0.66
C VAL A 384 -2.66 19.58 -1.53
N PRO A 385 -1.73 20.21 -2.27
CA PRO A 385 -2.04 21.37 -3.08
C PRO A 385 -2.94 21.04 -4.27
N GLU A 386 -3.61 22.07 -4.78
CA GLU A 386 -4.28 22.06 -6.08
C GLU A 386 -3.32 21.69 -7.21
N SER A 387 -3.87 21.11 -8.28
CA SER A 387 -3.07 20.65 -9.41
C SER A 387 -2.28 21.81 -10.02
N ARG A 388 -1.02 21.56 -10.37
CA ARG A 388 -0.17 22.53 -11.07
C ARG A 388 -0.38 22.51 -12.59
N LEU A 389 -1.19 21.58 -13.10
CA LEU A 389 -1.40 21.33 -14.52
C LEU A 389 -2.90 21.28 -14.85
N ASN A 390 -3.28 21.76 -16.04
CA ASN A 390 -4.59 21.43 -16.61
C ASN A 390 -4.55 19.94 -17.01
N MET A 391 -5.37 19.13 -16.36
CA MET A 391 -5.33 17.67 -16.41
C MET A 391 -5.55 17.08 -17.81
N SER A 392 -4.45 16.82 -18.54
CA SER A 392 -4.39 15.86 -19.67
C SER A 392 -3.41 14.71 -19.42
N LEU A 393 -2.77 14.65 -18.23
CA LEU A 393 -1.73 13.66 -17.90
C LEU A 393 -2.28 12.22 -17.89
N ILE A 394 -3.45 12.01 -17.28
CA ILE A 394 -4.13 10.71 -17.25
C ILE A 394 -4.54 10.25 -18.65
N GLU A 395 -4.90 11.19 -19.52
CA GLU A 395 -5.28 10.91 -20.89
C GLU A 395 -4.06 10.57 -21.78
N HIS A 396 -2.90 11.16 -21.50
CA HIS A 396 -1.62 10.78 -22.11
C HIS A 396 -1.15 9.39 -21.65
N LEU A 397 -1.38 9.02 -20.38
CA LEU A 397 -1.05 7.67 -19.89
C LEU A 397 -1.80 6.58 -20.65
N ARG A 398 -3.04 6.83 -21.08
CA ARG A 398 -3.82 5.88 -21.88
C ARG A 398 -3.10 5.49 -23.18
N LYS A 399 -2.36 6.42 -23.78
CA LYS A 399 -1.68 6.25 -25.08
C LYS A 399 -0.31 5.57 -24.96
N ASP A 400 0.40 5.78 -23.86
CA ASP A 400 1.82 5.37 -23.72
C ASP A 400 2.05 4.09 -22.90
N LEU A 401 1.01 3.54 -22.28
CA LEU A 401 1.08 2.26 -21.53
C LEU A 401 1.10 1.02 -22.45
N ASP A 402 0.98 1.19 -23.77
CA ASP A 402 0.95 0.08 -24.74
C ASP A 402 2.27 -0.70 -24.86
N SER A 403 3.39 -0.14 -24.37
CA SER A 403 4.74 -0.70 -24.53
C SER A 403 5.18 -1.73 -23.47
N CYS A 404 4.27 -2.22 -22.62
CA CYS A 404 4.63 -3.09 -21.50
C CYS A 404 4.87 -4.55 -21.92
N LYS A 405 6.01 -5.12 -21.51
CA LYS A 405 6.40 -6.51 -21.81
C LYS A 405 5.61 -7.56 -21.03
N TYR A 406 5.17 -7.24 -19.81
CA TYR A 406 4.36 -8.11 -18.96
C TYR A 406 2.92 -7.62 -18.95
N THR A 407 2.06 -8.35 -19.67
CA THR A 407 0.62 -8.09 -19.70
C THR A 407 -0.07 -9.11 -18.81
N CYS A 408 -0.71 -8.61 -17.75
CA CYS A 408 -1.61 -9.41 -16.95
C CYS A 408 -3.04 -9.22 -17.41
N SER A 409 -3.78 -10.31 -17.48
CA SER A 409 -5.20 -10.37 -17.74
C SER A 409 -6.07 -9.78 -16.61
N HIS A 410 -5.82 -8.54 -16.17
CA HIS A 410 -6.73 -7.85 -15.25
C HIS A 410 -8.04 -7.45 -15.93
N LEU A 411 -9.16 -8.08 -15.56
CA LEU A 411 -10.49 -7.52 -15.80
C LEU A 411 -10.67 -6.22 -15.00
N TRP A 412 -10.11 -6.19 -13.79
CA TRP A 412 -10.05 -5.01 -12.93
C TRP A 412 -8.84 -5.05 -11.98
N ASP A 413 -8.16 -3.92 -11.80
CA ASP A 413 -6.98 -3.79 -10.91
C ASP A 413 -7.32 -3.22 -9.52
N GLY A 414 -8.55 -2.73 -9.34
CA GLY A 414 -9.04 -2.25 -8.06
C GLY A 414 -8.36 -1.01 -7.51
N PHE A 415 -7.61 -0.24 -8.31
CA PHE A 415 -6.92 0.97 -7.85
C PHE A 415 -7.81 2.23 -7.94
N GLY A 416 -7.78 3.04 -6.89
CA GLY A 416 -8.66 4.21 -6.75
C GLY A 416 -8.68 4.74 -5.32
N ARG A 417 -9.77 5.42 -4.97
CA ARG A 417 -9.99 6.03 -3.65
C ARG A 417 -11.46 6.02 -3.26
N TRP A 418 -11.73 6.10 -1.96
CA TRP A 418 -13.08 6.33 -1.46
C TRP A 418 -13.35 7.82 -1.31
N LYS A 419 -14.42 8.33 -1.93
CA LYS A 419 -14.88 9.70 -1.79
C LYS A 419 -16.39 9.70 -1.60
N ASN A 420 -16.88 10.39 -0.58
CA ASN A 420 -18.31 10.44 -0.26
C ASN A 420 -18.97 9.05 -0.18
N ASP A 421 -18.26 8.08 0.42
CA ASP A 421 -18.74 6.69 0.56
C ASP A 421 -18.93 5.93 -0.78
N GLU A 422 -18.34 6.44 -1.86
CA GLU A 422 -18.30 5.82 -3.18
C GLU A 422 -16.86 5.53 -3.62
N TRP A 423 -16.65 4.39 -4.27
CA TRP A 423 -15.37 4.03 -4.85
C TRP A 423 -15.14 4.76 -6.18
N ARG A 424 -14.03 5.48 -6.28
CA ARG A 424 -13.62 6.27 -7.46
C ARG A 424 -12.27 5.77 -7.99
N PRO A 425 -12.26 4.98 -9.07
CA PRO A 425 -11.03 4.55 -9.75
C PRO A 425 -10.12 5.72 -10.13
N PHE A 426 -8.81 5.49 -10.21
CA PHE A 426 -7.87 6.54 -10.63
C PHE A 426 -7.92 6.80 -12.14
N LEU A 427 -8.15 5.76 -12.94
CA LEU A 427 -8.40 5.89 -14.37
C LEU A 427 -9.90 5.78 -14.59
N ASP A 428 -10.45 6.75 -15.32
CA ASP A 428 -11.87 6.78 -15.64
C ASP A 428 -12.17 5.83 -16.82
N ASP A 429 -12.43 4.55 -16.57
CA ASP A 429 -12.84 3.63 -17.63
C ASP A 429 -14.31 3.93 -17.99
N SER A 430 -14.56 5.01 -18.76
CA SER A 430 -15.87 5.57 -19.14
C SER A 430 -17.06 4.75 -18.61
N TYR A 431 -17.51 5.13 -17.41
CA TYR A 431 -18.49 4.39 -16.61
C TYR A 431 -19.93 4.73 -16.98
N ASP A 432 -20.17 5.33 -18.14
CA ASP A 432 -21.50 5.45 -18.75
C ASP A 432 -21.96 4.04 -19.17
N TRP A 433 -22.27 3.24 -18.16
CA TRP A 433 -22.77 1.90 -18.26
C TRP A 433 -24.21 1.90 -17.82
N SER A 434 -25.09 1.64 -18.78
CA SER A 434 -26.47 1.31 -18.53
C SER A 434 -26.71 -0.13 -18.95
N MET A 435 -27.42 -0.88 -18.10
CA MET A 435 -27.81 -2.24 -18.44
C MET A 435 -28.61 -2.25 -19.76
N PRO A 436 -28.24 -3.05 -20.77
CA PRO A 436 -28.95 -3.11 -22.03
C PRO A 436 -30.43 -3.41 -21.82
N GLN A 437 -31.33 -2.72 -22.52
CA GLN A 437 -32.78 -2.93 -22.39
C GLN A 437 -33.20 -4.35 -22.79
N GLN A 438 -32.52 -4.93 -23.80
CA GLN A 438 -32.77 -6.26 -24.31
C GLN A 438 -31.49 -7.10 -24.17
N HIS A 439 -31.46 -7.98 -23.17
CA HIS A 439 -30.43 -9.01 -23.01
C HIS A 439 -31.13 -10.32 -22.67
N GLN A 440 -30.77 -11.40 -23.35
CA GLN A 440 -31.31 -12.72 -23.05
C GLN A 440 -30.42 -13.39 -21.99
N PRO A 441 -30.95 -13.76 -20.81
CA PRO A 441 -30.15 -14.39 -19.78
C PRO A 441 -29.48 -15.67 -20.30
N ALA A 442 -28.16 -15.80 -20.11
CA ALA A 442 -27.39 -16.92 -20.62
C ALA A 442 -26.29 -17.34 -19.64
N GLY A 443 -26.00 -18.64 -19.58
CA GLY A 443 -24.99 -19.20 -18.69
C GLY A 443 -25.28 -19.05 -17.20
N PHE A 444 -24.42 -19.66 -16.39
CA PHE A 444 -24.54 -19.75 -14.95
C PHE A 444 -23.37 -19.03 -14.27
N LEU A 445 -23.65 -18.22 -13.24
CA LEU A 445 -22.61 -17.64 -12.39
C LEU A 445 -22.47 -18.45 -11.10
N TRP A 446 -21.27 -18.95 -10.84
CA TRP A 446 -20.94 -19.63 -9.59
C TRP A 446 -19.88 -18.83 -8.81
N VAL A 447 -20.22 -18.41 -7.60
CA VAL A 447 -19.28 -17.71 -6.70
C VAL A 447 -18.69 -18.71 -5.70
N TYR A 448 -17.38 -18.92 -5.72
CA TYR A 448 -16.71 -19.92 -4.89
C TYR A 448 -15.71 -19.27 -3.94
N GLY A 449 -15.83 -19.55 -2.65
CA GLY A 449 -14.81 -19.17 -1.67
C GLY A 449 -15.30 -19.25 -0.24
N ASP A 450 -14.79 -18.33 0.59
CA ASP A 450 -15.11 -18.20 2.01
C ASP A 450 -16.35 -17.34 2.28
N SER A 451 -16.51 -16.89 3.52
CA SER A 451 -17.66 -16.09 3.93
C SER A 451 -17.79 -14.76 3.17
N LEU A 452 -16.68 -14.22 2.63
CA LEU A 452 -16.71 -13.06 1.73
C LEU A 452 -17.30 -13.42 0.37
N ALA A 453 -17.00 -14.61 -0.13
CA ALA A 453 -17.58 -15.11 -1.38
C ALA A 453 -19.08 -15.39 -1.22
N VAL A 454 -19.52 -15.89 -0.07
CA VAL A 454 -20.94 -16.06 0.26
C VAL A 454 -21.67 -14.72 0.32
N ARG A 455 -21.08 -13.71 0.96
CA ARG A 455 -21.68 -12.36 0.97
C ARG A 455 -21.78 -11.76 -0.43
N LEU A 456 -20.71 -11.88 -1.23
CA LEU A 456 -20.75 -11.45 -2.63
C LEU A 456 -21.82 -12.20 -3.42
N GLY A 457 -21.88 -13.53 -3.29
CA GLY A 457 -22.85 -14.36 -3.97
C GLY A 457 -24.30 -14.06 -3.55
N ASN A 458 -24.54 -13.60 -2.32
CA ASN A 458 -25.83 -13.07 -1.87
C ASN A 458 -26.11 -11.68 -2.45
N SER A 459 -25.13 -10.76 -2.43
CA SER A 459 -25.26 -9.41 -2.97
C SER A 459 -25.70 -9.44 -4.43
N VAL A 460 -25.03 -10.25 -5.27
CA VAL A 460 -25.31 -10.34 -6.71
C VAL A 460 -26.71 -10.88 -7.04
N GLN A 461 -27.39 -11.59 -6.13
CA GLN A 461 -28.77 -12.05 -6.33
C GLN A 461 -29.74 -10.88 -6.54
N SER A 462 -29.46 -9.73 -5.94
CA SER A 462 -30.28 -8.52 -6.06
C SER A 462 -29.87 -7.60 -7.21
N ARG A 463 -28.81 -7.95 -7.96
CA ARG A 463 -28.15 -7.11 -8.95
C ARG A 463 -28.39 -7.62 -10.38
N GLY A 464 -28.00 -6.85 -11.39
CA GLY A 464 -28.25 -7.19 -12.80
C GLY A 464 -27.64 -8.52 -13.21
N LEU A 465 -26.50 -8.91 -12.60
CA LEU A 465 -25.86 -10.20 -12.80
C LEU A 465 -26.84 -11.38 -12.71
N CYS A 466 -27.57 -11.52 -11.60
CA CYS A 466 -28.41 -12.69 -11.35
C CYS A 466 -29.89 -12.48 -11.66
N THR A 467 -30.32 -11.22 -11.79
CA THR A 467 -31.71 -10.90 -12.12
C THR A 467 -31.94 -10.79 -13.63
N ARG A 468 -30.89 -10.52 -14.43
CA ARG A 468 -31.04 -10.19 -15.87
C ARG A 468 -30.00 -10.83 -16.80
N LEU A 469 -28.77 -11.08 -16.36
CA LEU A 469 -27.68 -11.48 -17.26
C LEU A 469 -27.39 -12.98 -17.29
N TYR A 470 -27.26 -13.59 -16.12
CA TYR A 470 -27.16 -15.04 -15.98
C TYR A 470 -28.55 -15.62 -15.74
N TRP A 471 -28.84 -16.79 -16.29
CA TRP A 471 -30.15 -17.41 -16.07
C TRP A 471 -30.31 -17.88 -14.61
N ARG A 472 -29.19 -18.17 -13.92
CA ARG A 472 -29.15 -18.48 -12.50
C ARG A 472 -27.75 -18.25 -11.92
N CYS A 473 -27.74 -17.97 -10.63
CA CYS A 473 -26.53 -17.84 -9.83
C CYS A 473 -26.54 -18.81 -8.64
N SER A 474 -25.37 -19.26 -8.22
CA SER A 474 -25.18 -20.02 -6.97
C SER A 474 -23.83 -19.71 -6.36
N GLN A 475 -23.61 -20.24 -5.15
CA GLN A 475 -22.37 -20.09 -4.43
C GLN A 475 -21.95 -21.36 -3.70
N SER A 476 -20.65 -21.48 -3.41
CA SER A 476 -20.10 -22.47 -2.48
C SER A 476 -19.51 -21.76 -1.27
N TYR A 477 -19.82 -22.25 -0.07
CA TYR A 477 -19.18 -21.81 1.16
C TYR A 477 -18.10 -22.80 1.59
N ASN A 478 -16.86 -22.33 1.71
CA ASN A 478 -15.72 -23.14 2.12
C ASN A 478 -14.91 -22.38 3.17
N TRP A 479 -14.33 -23.09 4.13
CA TRP A 479 -13.17 -22.54 4.84
C TRP A 479 -11.91 -22.92 4.08
N ILE A 480 -11.36 -24.09 4.40
CA ILE A 480 -10.41 -24.80 3.55
C ILE A 480 -11.16 -25.80 2.68
N TYR A 481 -12.06 -26.56 3.30
CA TYR A 481 -13.00 -27.49 2.67
C TYR A 481 -14.44 -26.97 2.78
N PRO A 482 -15.40 -27.58 2.06
CA PRO A 482 -16.80 -27.17 2.10
C PRO A 482 -17.39 -27.10 3.51
N VAL A 483 -18.20 -26.07 3.76
CA VAL A 483 -18.91 -25.83 5.02
C VAL A 483 -20.40 -25.95 4.75
N MET A 484 -21.00 -27.04 5.23
CA MET A 484 -22.46 -27.21 5.20
C MET A 484 -23.14 -26.48 6.36
N SER A 485 -22.53 -26.55 7.54
CA SER A 485 -22.96 -25.88 8.76
C SER A 485 -21.73 -25.50 9.56
N GLU A 486 -21.62 -24.23 9.94
CA GLU A 486 -20.48 -23.80 10.75
C GLU A 486 -20.43 -24.48 12.12
N ALA A 487 -21.59 -24.76 12.72
CA ALA A 487 -21.63 -25.45 14.01
C ALA A 487 -21.01 -26.85 13.90
N LEU A 488 -21.44 -27.62 12.90
CA LEU A 488 -20.87 -28.95 12.64
C LEU A 488 -19.39 -28.87 12.26
N SER A 489 -19.01 -27.93 11.39
CA SER A 489 -17.62 -27.76 10.97
C SER A 489 -16.70 -27.25 12.07
N LYS A 490 -17.21 -26.67 13.17
CA LYS A 490 -16.42 -26.32 14.36
C LYS A 490 -16.05 -27.55 15.17
N GLU A 491 -16.97 -28.51 15.28
CA GLU A 491 -16.84 -29.69 16.14
C GLU A 491 -16.15 -30.87 15.45
N GLN A 492 -16.17 -30.92 14.11
CA GLN A 492 -15.52 -31.99 13.35
C GLN A 492 -13.99 -31.95 13.48
N ASN A 493 -13.42 -33.04 13.97
CA ASN A 493 -12.00 -33.31 13.94
C ASN A 493 -11.74 -34.68 13.28
N ASP A 494 -10.69 -34.76 12.47
CA ASP A 494 -10.24 -35.97 11.80
C ASP A 494 -8.75 -36.28 12.02
N ASP A 495 -8.02 -35.39 12.73
CA ASP A 495 -6.56 -35.45 12.93
C ASP A 495 -5.76 -35.62 11.62
N LEU A 496 -6.32 -35.18 10.48
CA LEU A 496 -5.68 -35.25 9.18
C LEU A 496 -4.96 -33.95 8.84
N ASP A 497 -3.88 -34.06 8.08
CA ASP A 497 -3.19 -32.90 7.53
C ASP A 497 -3.93 -32.33 6.30
N PHE A 498 -3.50 -31.16 5.85
CA PHE A 498 -4.02 -30.48 4.67
C PHE A 498 -3.90 -31.35 3.40
N SER A 499 -4.97 -31.39 2.61
CA SER A 499 -5.06 -32.07 1.32
C SER A 499 -5.43 -31.09 0.21
N SER A 500 -4.47 -30.82 -0.70
CA SER A 500 -4.73 -30.01 -1.90
C SER A 500 -5.72 -30.69 -2.84
N GLU A 501 -5.66 -32.01 -2.95
CA GLU A 501 -6.56 -32.82 -3.79
C GLU A 501 -8.02 -32.63 -3.38
N LYS A 502 -8.33 -32.59 -2.08
CA LYS A 502 -9.69 -32.35 -1.58
C LYS A 502 -10.20 -30.96 -1.96
N VAL A 503 -9.35 -29.93 -1.83
CA VAL A 503 -9.70 -28.56 -2.27
C VAL A 503 -9.99 -28.52 -3.77
N ILE A 504 -9.07 -29.04 -4.59
CA ILE A 504 -9.20 -29.03 -6.05
C ILE A 504 -10.41 -29.87 -6.49
N GLY A 505 -10.63 -31.03 -5.89
CA GLY A 505 -11.78 -31.89 -6.16
C GLY A 505 -13.11 -31.16 -6.02
N THR A 506 -13.27 -30.39 -4.94
CA THR A 506 -14.51 -29.63 -4.69
C THR A 506 -14.75 -28.49 -5.70
N ILE A 507 -13.69 -27.88 -6.23
CA ILE A 507 -13.77 -26.90 -7.32
C ILE A 507 -14.16 -27.59 -8.63
N VAL A 508 -13.52 -28.73 -8.90
CA VAL A 508 -13.81 -29.55 -10.09
C VAL A 508 -15.26 -30.05 -10.08
N ASP A 509 -15.80 -30.43 -8.92
CA ASP A 509 -17.19 -30.86 -8.80
C ASP A 509 -18.17 -29.75 -9.17
N VAL A 510 -17.86 -28.49 -8.86
CA VAL A 510 -18.61 -27.33 -9.36
C VAL A 510 -18.50 -27.24 -10.88
N LEU A 511 -17.30 -27.33 -11.45
CA LEU A 511 -17.08 -27.22 -12.89
C LEU A 511 -17.73 -28.37 -13.68
N ARG A 512 -17.88 -29.56 -13.09
CA ARG A 512 -18.52 -30.73 -13.71
C ARG A 512 -20.04 -30.63 -13.79
N ARG A 513 -20.67 -29.71 -13.06
CA ARG A 513 -22.12 -29.49 -13.12
C ARG A 513 -22.55 -29.16 -14.55
N ARG A 514 -23.73 -29.66 -14.94
CA ARG A 514 -24.27 -29.48 -16.31
C ARG A 514 -24.36 -28.00 -16.70
N GLU A 515 -24.73 -27.16 -15.74
CA GLU A 515 -24.84 -25.71 -15.88
C GLU A 515 -23.49 -25.03 -16.13
N MET A 516 -22.41 -25.58 -15.56
CA MET A 516 -21.03 -25.08 -15.72
C MET A 516 -20.32 -25.67 -16.94
N GLN A 517 -20.90 -26.69 -17.60
CA GLN A 517 -20.41 -27.24 -18.86
C GLN A 517 -20.84 -26.41 -20.08
N ARG A 518 -20.79 -25.07 -19.95
CA ARG A 518 -21.17 -24.11 -21.00
C ARG A 518 -20.21 -22.93 -21.06
N ARG A 519 -19.97 -22.40 -22.26
CA ARG A 519 -19.02 -21.28 -22.49
C ARG A 519 -19.51 -19.92 -21.96
N ASP A 520 -20.83 -19.78 -21.80
CA ASP A 520 -21.49 -18.58 -21.27
C ASP A 520 -21.51 -18.55 -19.72
N SER A 521 -21.13 -19.64 -19.07
CA SER A 521 -21.03 -19.76 -17.60
C SER A 521 -19.69 -19.29 -17.06
N VAL A 522 -19.71 -18.80 -15.82
CA VAL A 522 -18.55 -18.21 -15.13
C VAL A 522 -18.41 -18.79 -13.72
N LEU A 523 -17.21 -19.25 -13.39
CA LEU A 523 -16.77 -19.52 -12.03
C LEU A 523 -15.94 -18.33 -11.54
N LEU A 524 -16.47 -17.56 -10.59
CA LEU A 524 -15.72 -16.54 -9.87
C LEU A 524 -15.16 -17.16 -8.60
N ILE A 525 -13.84 -17.33 -8.52
CA ILE A 525 -13.18 -18.09 -7.47
C ILE A 525 -12.19 -17.26 -6.64
N ASN A 526 -12.23 -17.45 -5.32
CA ASN A 526 -11.22 -16.99 -4.39
C ASN A 526 -10.89 -18.10 -3.38
N LEU A 527 -9.59 -18.41 -3.22
CA LEU A 527 -9.10 -19.21 -2.10
C LEU A 527 -8.71 -18.25 -0.98
N GLY A 528 -9.69 -17.97 -0.13
CA GLY A 528 -9.70 -16.81 0.76
C GLY A 528 -8.88 -16.94 2.05
N ILE A 529 -9.33 -16.27 3.09
CA ILE A 529 -8.50 -15.94 4.27
C ILE A 529 -8.13 -17.13 5.15
N HIS A 530 -8.76 -18.30 4.96
CA HIS A 530 -8.47 -19.47 5.79
C HIS A 530 -7.14 -20.13 5.44
N PHE A 531 -6.72 -20.07 4.17
CA PHE A 531 -5.43 -20.60 3.73
C PHE A 531 -4.23 -19.94 4.43
N PRO A 532 -4.10 -18.60 4.47
CA PRO A 532 -2.98 -17.96 5.17
C PRO A 532 -2.98 -18.24 6.68
N ILE A 533 -4.11 -18.60 7.29
CA ILE A 533 -4.19 -18.96 8.71
C ILE A 533 -3.70 -20.39 8.96
N SER A 534 -4.04 -21.32 8.08
CA SER A 534 -3.95 -22.75 8.36
C SER A 534 -2.75 -23.45 7.72
N ILE A 535 -2.18 -22.91 6.64
CA ILE A 535 -1.08 -23.57 5.92
C ILE A 535 0.11 -22.62 5.67
N ASN A 536 1.28 -23.20 5.42
CA ASN A 536 2.46 -22.43 5.03
C ASN A 536 2.38 -21.95 3.57
N PHE A 537 3.16 -20.92 3.25
CA PHE A 537 3.13 -20.29 1.92
C PHE A 537 3.51 -21.27 0.80
N THR A 538 4.55 -22.08 0.98
CA THR A 538 4.99 -23.08 -0.02
C THR A 538 3.89 -24.10 -0.36
N THR A 539 3.11 -24.56 0.63
CA THR A 539 1.97 -25.46 0.42
C THR A 539 0.89 -24.77 -0.40
N PHE A 540 0.60 -23.49 -0.15
CA PHE A 540 -0.35 -22.71 -0.93
C PHE A 540 0.13 -22.49 -2.38
N GLN A 541 1.43 -22.28 -2.59
CA GLN A 541 2.01 -22.17 -3.93
C GLN A 541 1.77 -23.44 -4.75
N ARG A 542 2.00 -24.61 -4.16
CA ARG A 542 1.72 -25.90 -4.81
C ARG A 542 0.23 -26.05 -5.13
N LEU A 543 -0.66 -25.75 -4.18
CA LEU A 543 -2.11 -25.80 -4.38
C LEU A 543 -2.56 -24.98 -5.60
N VAL A 544 -2.11 -23.73 -5.72
CA VAL A 544 -2.47 -22.87 -6.86
C VAL A 544 -1.88 -23.41 -8.17
N GLY A 545 -0.63 -23.89 -8.16
CA GLY A 545 -0.01 -24.52 -9.34
C GLY A 545 -0.77 -25.76 -9.81
N ASP A 546 -1.14 -26.64 -8.89
CA ASP A 546 -1.91 -27.86 -9.19
C ASP A 546 -3.32 -27.51 -9.69
N LEU A 547 -3.97 -26.51 -9.09
CA LEU A 547 -5.26 -26.00 -9.55
C LEU A 547 -5.15 -25.47 -10.99
N ILE A 548 -4.12 -24.67 -11.30
CA ILE A 548 -3.88 -24.16 -12.66
C ILE A 548 -3.76 -25.31 -13.67
N ASN A 549 -3.01 -26.37 -13.32
CA ASN A 549 -2.85 -27.54 -14.18
C ASN A 549 -4.20 -28.20 -14.48
N VAL A 550 -5.02 -28.42 -13.45
CA VAL A 550 -6.35 -29.03 -13.59
C VAL A 550 -7.30 -28.14 -14.40
N LEU A 551 -7.32 -26.83 -14.16
CA LEU A 551 -8.17 -25.90 -14.88
C LEU A 551 -7.80 -25.77 -16.36
N LYS A 552 -6.53 -26.01 -16.72
CA LYS A 552 -6.02 -26.00 -18.09
C LYS A 552 -6.17 -27.32 -18.84
N GLU A 553 -6.68 -28.36 -18.18
CA GLU A 553 -6.89 -29.65 -18.84
C GLU A 553 -7.74 -29.49 -20.09
N THR A 554 -7.41 -30.30 -21.10
CA THR A 554 -8.09 -30.32 -22.40
C THR A 554 -8.65 -31.70 -22.68
N LYS A 555 -9.69 -31.78 -23.48
CA LYS A 555 -10.23 -33.02 -24.05
C LYS A 555 -10.30 -32.91 -25.57
N ILE A 556 -10.46 -34.04 -26.24
CA ILE A 556 -10.75 -34.10 -27.67
C ILE A 556 -12.27 -34.08 -27.84
N ASP A 557 -12.79 -33.19 -28.68
CA ASP A 557 -14.21 -33.14 -29.01
C ASP A 557 -14.59 -34.15 -30.12
N SER A 558 -15.88 -34.22 -30.44
CA SER A 558 -16.42 -35.11 -31.48
C SER A 558 -15.85 -34.84 -32.88
N GLN A 559 -15.26 -33.66 -33.10
CA GLN A 559 -14.67 -33.23 -34.35
C GLN A 559 -13.15 -33.46 -34.38
N GLY A 560 -12.58 -34.07 -33.33
CA GLY A 560 -11.15 -34.31 -33.21
C GLY A 560 -10.34 -33.11 -32.73
N ASN A 561 -10.98 -32.00 -32.34
CA ASN A 561 -10.29 -30.79 -31.90
C ASN A 561 -9.98 -30.85 -30.40
N ARG A 562 -8.80 -30.32 -30.04
CA ARG A 562 -8.41 -30.13 -28.64
C ARG A 562 -9.14 -28.92 -28.06
N VAL A 563 -10.03 -29.15 -27.11
CA VAL A 563 -10.85 -28.12 -26.45
C VAL A 563 -10.62 -28.13 -24.93
N PRO A 564 -10.90 -27.01 -24.22
CA PRO A 564 -10.88 -27.03 -22.76
C PRO A 564 -11.80 -28.11 -22.19
N LYS A 565 -11.32 -28.85 -21.18
CA LYS A 565 -12.11 -29.87 -20.49
C LYS A 565 -13.31 -29.25 -19.78
N TYR A 566 -13.10 -28.07 -19.19
CA TYR A 566 -14.11 -27.25 -18.53
C TYR A 566 -14.40 -26.00 -19.38
N PRO A 567 -15.59 -25.91 -20.01
CA PRO A 567 -15.92 -24.80 -20.91
C PRO A 567 -16.20 -23.45 -20.21
N ALA A 568 -16.64 -23.47 -18.95
CA ALA A 568 -16.91 -22.25 -18.20
C ALA A 568 -15.66 -21.38 -18.07
N LYS A 569 -15.85 -20.06 -18.10
CA LYS A 569 -14.78 -19.10 -17.81
C LYS A 569 -14.46 -19.13 -16.32
N VAL A 570 -13.18 -19.15 -15.98
CA VAL A 570 -12.71 -19.04 -14.59
C VAL A 570 -12.11 -17.66 -14.40
N ILE A 571 -12.63 -16.93 -13.43
CA ILE A 571 -12.15 -15.61 -13.03
C ILE A 571 -11.60 -15.73 -11.62
N TRP A 572 -10.33 -15.41 -11.43
CA TRP A 572 -9.72 -15.36 -10.11
C TRP A 572 -9.98 -13.99 -9.45
N LYS A 573 -10.53 -14.01 -8.25
CA LYS A 573 -10.73 -12.81 -7.42
C LYS A 573 -9.69 -12.80 -6.30
N SER A 574 -9.03 -11.66 -6.09
CA SER A 574 -8.14 -11.45 -4.95
C SER A 574 -8.88 -11.58 -3.61
N SER A 575 -8.11 -11.78 -2.53
CA SER A 575 -8.63 -11.61 -1.17
C SER A 575 -8.84 -10.13 -0.85
N THR A 576 -9.57 -9.85 0.23
CA THR A 576 -9.78 -8.50 0.76
C THR A 576 -8.76 -8.17 1.86
N ALA A 577 -8.57 -6.89 2.15
CA ALA A 577 -7.88 -6.47 3.36
C ALA A 577 -8.67 -6.92 4.61
N ILE A 578 -7.97 -7.13 5.72
CA ILE A 578 -8.55 -7.53 7.01
C ILE A 578 -8.22 -6.48 8.07
N HIS A 579 -9.00 -6.41 9.15
CA HIS A 579 -8.72 -5.55 10.30
C HIS A 579 -8.58 -6.41 11.57
N LYS A 580 -7.42 -7.06 11.70
CA LYS A 580 -7.09 -7.90 12.85
C LYS A 580 -7.18 -7.15 14.18
N GLU A 581 -7.04 -5.83 14.17
CA GLU A 581 -7.16 -4.98 15.35
C GLU A 581 -8.56 -5.03 15.99
N LYS A 582 -9.57 -5.51 15.27
CA LYS A 582 -10.94 -5.71 15.74
C LYS A 582 -11.14 -7.03 16.50
N VAL A 583 -10.18 -7.95 16.46
CA VAL A 583 -10.20 -9.17 17.28
C VAL A 583 -10.14 -8.79 18.75
N GLU A 584 -11.05 -9.34 19.56
CA GLU A 584 -11.12 -9.10 21.01
C GLU A 584 -9.78 -9.42 21.72
N ILE A 585 -9.22 -10.61 21.46
CA ILE A 585 -7.93 -11.04 22.01
C ILE A 585 -6.88 -11.08 20.89
N LYS A 586 -6.17 -9.96 20.73
CA LYS A 586 -5.20 -9.69 19.66
C LYS A 586 -4.11 -10.76 19.47
N ASN A 587 -3.58 -11.31 20.57
CA ASN A 587 -2.48 -12.29 20.58
C ASN A 587 -2.94 -13.72 20.96
N LYS A 588 -4.17 -14.09 20.61
CA LYS A 588 -4.66 -15.46 20.83
C LYS A 588 -4.01 -16.45 19.85
N THR A 589 -3.80 -17.69 20.29
CA THR A 589 -3.09 -18.73 19.53
C THR A 589 -3.73 -19.01 18.18
N ASN A 590 -5.05 -19.26 18.15
CA ASN A 590 -5.79 -19.54 16.91
C ASN A 590 -5.78 -18.38 15.89
N TRP A 591 -5.54 -17.15 16.36
CA TRP A 591 -5.48 -15.95 15.52
C TRP A 591 -4.06 -15.59 15.11
N ARG A 592 -2.99 -16.25 15.59
CA ARG A 592 -1.61 -15.79 15.39
C ARG A 592 -1.23 -15.56 13.92
N PHE A 593 -1.62 -16.48 13.04
CA PHE A 593 -1.30 -16.47 11.61
C PHE A 593 -2.35 -15.75 10.74
N PHE A 594 -3.43 -15.27 11.35
CA PHE A 594 -4.37 -14.36 10.72
C PHE A 594 -3.78 -12.95 10.66
N THR A 595 -2.89 -12.69 9.71
CA THR A 595 -2.15 -11.43 9.58
C THR A 595 -2.45 -10.77 8.23
N THR A 596 -2.50 -9.43 8.20
CA THR A 596 -2.73 -8.66 6.96
C THR A 596 -1.66 -8.98 5.91
N GLN A 597 -0.44 -9.25 6.36
CA GLN A 597 0.74 -9.53 5.56
C GLN A 597 0.66 -10.88 4.86
N ARG A 598 0.22 -11.93 5.57
CA ARG A 598 0.04 -13.25 4.97
C ARG A 598 -1.15 -13.26 4.01
N VAL A 599 -2.26 -12.63 4.39
CA VAL A 599 -3.42 -12.47 3.49
C VAL A 599 -3.01 -11.76 2.21
N LEU A 600 -2.24 -10.67 2.33
CA LEU A 600 -1.74 -9.94 1.18
C LEU A 600 -0.76 -10.79 0.35
N LEU A 601 0.23 -11.44 0.97
CA LEU A 601 1.21 -12.29 0.29
C LEU A 601 0.55 -13.41 -0.53
N PHE A 602 -0.38 -14.14 0.09
CA PHE A 602 -1.09 -15.24 -0.57
C PHE A 602 -1.93 -14.72 -1.73
N SER A 603 -2.60 -13.59 -1.54
CA SER A 603 -3.37 -12.93 -2.59
C SER A 603 -2.47 -12.47 -3.75
N THR A 604 -1.36 -11.78 -3.48
CA THR A 604 -0.39 -11.31 -4.47
C THR A 604 0.18 -12.46 -5.30
N TYR A 605 0.58 -13.56 -4.63
CA TYR A 605 1.07 -14.74 -5.32
C TYR A 605 0.01 -15.37 -6.23
N ALA A 606 -1.20 -15.59 -5.72
CA ALA A 606 -2.23 -16.24 -6.51
C ALA A 606 -2.69 -15.36 -7.69
N MET A 607 -2.78 -14.05 -7.49
CA MET A 607 -3.00 -13.08 -8.57
C MET A 607 -1.92 -13.21 -9.65
N SER A 608 -0.64 -13.24 -9.26
CA SER A 608 0.48 -13.44 -10.18
C SER A 608 0.37 -14.76 -10.96
N ALA A 609 0.20 -15.88 -10.24
CA ALA A 609 0.23 -17.22 -10.83
C ALA A 609 -0.96 -17.45 -11.78
N MET A 610 -2.18 -17.12 -11.34
CA MET A 610 -3.38 -17.24 -12.16
C MET A 610 -3.30 -16.35 -13.40
N CYS A 611 -2.76 -15.15 -13.24
CA CYS A 611 -2.63 -14.23 -14.34
C CYS A 611 -1.58 -14.67 -15.37
N GLN A 612 -0.39 -15.09 -14.92
CA GLN A 612 0.65 -15.65 -15.80
C GLN A 612 0.16 -16.93 -16.50
N ALA A 613 -0.76 -17.66 -15.87
CA ALA A 613 -1.41 -18.79 -16.49
C ALA A 613 -2.47 -18.41 -17.53
N GLY A 614 -2.79 -17.13 -17.73
CA GLY A 614 -3.73 -16.64 -18.74
C GLY A 614 -5.19 -16.61 -18.29
N PHE A 615 -5.46 -16.74 -16.99
CA PHE A 615 -6.81 -16.55 -16.45
C PHE A 615 -7.14 -15.07 -16.29
N ASP A 616 -8.42 -14.75 -16.40
CA ASP A 616 -8.96 -13.43 -16.05
C ASP A 616 -8.85 -13.21 -14.53
N VAL A 617 -8.37 -12.03 -14.11
CA VAL A 617 -8.21 -11.71 -12.68
C VAL A 617 -8.87 -10.39 -12.29
N ILE A 618 -9.37 -10.32 -11.06
CA ILE A 618 -9.98 -9.13 -10.44
C ILE A 618 -9.30 -8.90 -9.10
N ASP A 619 -8.60 -7.77 -8.96
CA ASP A 619 -8.06 -7.34 -7.66
C ASP A 619 -9.07 -6.40 -6.97
N VAL A 620 -9.50 -6.77 -5.77
CA VAL A 620 -10.36 -5.95 -4.90
C VAL A 620 -9.62 -5.47 -3.66
N TYR A 621 -8.37 -5.90 -3.44
CA TYR A 621 -7.64 -5.58 -2.22
C TYR A 621 -7.44 -4.07 -2.02
N PRO A 622 -6.97 -3.28 -3.03
CA PRO A 622 -6.70 -1.86 -2.80
C PRO A 622 -7.97 -1.06 -2.45
N MET A 623 -9.10 -1.44 -3.03
CA MET A 623 -10.42 -0.91 -2.68
C MET A 623 -10.78 -1.19 -1.24
N THR A 624 -10.65 -2.45 -0.79
CA THR A 624 -11.02 -2.82 0.58
C THR A 624 -10.09 -2.22 1.64
N ASP A 625 -8.78 -2.15 1.37
CA ASP A 625 -7.79 -1.55 2.29
C ASP A 625 -8.00 -0.04 2.43
N SER A 626 -8.41 0.61 1.34
CA SER A 626 -8.70 2.04 1.34
C SER A 626 -10.04 2.39 2.01
N TYR A 627 -10.93 1.42 2.29
CA TYR A 627 -12.27 1.71 2.80
C TYR A 627 -12.23 2.36 4.20
N PRO A 628 -12.76 3.59 4.37
CA PRO A 628 -12.55 4.38 5.60
C PRO A 628 -13.11 3.75 6.87
N ARG A 629 -14.21 2.99 6.77
CA ARG A 629 -14.85 2.37 7.95
C ARG A 629 -14.23 1.02 8.32
N GLY A 630 -13.34 0.50 7.47
CA GLY A 630 -12.82 -0.85 7.56
C GLY A 630 -13.91 -1.91 7.50
N THR A 631 -13.62 -3.09 8.02
CA THR A 631 -14.53 -4.24 8.06
C THR A 631 -15.66 -4.05 9.08
N LEU A 632 -16.78 -4.76 8.96
CA LEU A 632 -17.87 -4.80 9.96
C LEU A 632 -17.41 -5.52 11.24
N ASP A 633 -16.68 -6.61 11.05
CA ASP A 633 -15.98 -7.38 12.07
C ASP A 633 -14.50 -7.42 11.70
N GLU A 634 -13.77 -8.52 11.87
CA GLU A 634 -12.36 -8.62 11.48
C GLU A 634 -12.15 -8.75 9.97
N VAL A 635 -13.17 -9.17 9.21
CA VAL A 635 -13.01 -9.66 7.82
C VAL A 635 -14.06 -9.14 6.85
N HIS A 636 -15.32 -9.00 7.25
CA HIS A 636 -16.43 -8.73 6.35
C HIS A 636 -16.59 -7.26 6.02
N TYR A 637 -17.09 -6.94 4.83
CA TYR A 637 -17.44 -5.59 4.42
C TYR A 637 -18.94 -5.48 4.15
N PRO A 638 -19.53 -4.26 4.20
CA PRO A 638 -20.86 -4.03 3.65
C PRO A 638 -20.88 -4.31 2.13
N ASP A 639 -21.97 -4.88 1.63
CA ASP A 639 -22.10 -5.31 0.22
C ASP A 639 -21.81 -4.17 -0.78
N ARG A 640 -22.23 -2.94 -0.44
CA ARG A 640 -21.96 -1.73 -1.26
C ARG A 640 -20.49 -1.51 -1.60
N VAL A 641 -19.57 -2.03 -0.80
CA VAL A 641 -18.13 -1.96 -1.07
C VAL A 641 -17.79 -2.63 -2.41
N PHE A 642 -18.57 -3.64 -2.83
CA PHE A 642 -18.32 -4.41 -4.06
C PHE A 642 -19.22 -4.01 -5.23
N HIS A 643 -20.18 -3.08 -5.08
CA HIS A 643 -21.14 -2.74 -6.15
C HIS A 643 -20.46 -2.31 -7.47
N LEU A 644 -19.33 -1.58 -7.42
CA LEU A 644 -18.63 -1.22 -8.67
C LEU A 644 -18.00 -2.45 -9.33
N MET A 645 -17.43 -3.36 -8.56
CA MET A 645 -16.88 -4.62 -9.07
C MET A 645 -17.97 -5.50 -9.70
N GLU A 646 -19.16 -5.55 -9.09
CA GLU A 646 -20.32 -6.22 -9.65
C GLU A 646 -20.76 -5.57 -10.98
N THR A 647 -20.81 -4.24 -11.03
CA THR A 647 -21.15 -3.48 -12.25
C THR A 647 -20.13 -3.75 -13.37
N MET A 648 -18.85 -3.89 -13.03
CA MET A 648 -17.80 -4.28 -13.98
C MET A 648 -18.00 -5.71 -14.50
N LEU A 649 -18.43 -6.64 -13.64
CA LEU A 649 -18.79 -8.00 -14.07
C LEU A 649 -20.03 -8.01 -14.96
N GLU A 650 -21.01 -7.13 -14.71
CA GLU A 650 -22.18 -6.96 -15.59
C GLU A 650 -21.75 -6.56 -16.99
N LYS A 651 -20.88 -5.53 -17.09
CA LYS A 651 -20.30 -5.07 -18.36
C LYS A 651 -19.50 -6.16 -19.08
N TYR A 652 -18.71 -6.95 -18.35
CA TYR A 652 -17.99 -8.10 -18.90
C TYR A 652 -18.94 -9.17 -19.45
N LYS A 653 -20.01 -9.49 -18.72
CA LYS A 653 -20.99 -10.49 -19.14
C LYS A 653 -21.78 -10.05 -20.37
N THR A 654 -22.20 -8.78 -20.44
CA THR A 654 -22.90 -8.24 -21.62
C THR A 654 -22.05 -8.20 -22.87
N ASN A 655 -20.73 -8.27 -22.73
CA ASN A 655 -19.79 -8.43 -23.82
C ASN A 655 -19.38 -9.91 -23.98
N ASP A 656 -20.33 -10.82 -23.83
CA ASP A 656 -20.18 -12.27 -24.04
C ASP A 656 -19.06 -12.95 -23.24
N ASN A 657 -18.84 -12.51 -21.99
CA ASN A 657 -17.69 -12.92 -21.18
C ASN A 657 -16.35 -12.72 -21.91
N MET A 658 -16.29 -11.68 -22.74
CA MET A 658 -15.07 -11.18 -23.34
C MET A 658 -14.74 -9.84 -22.69
N ARG A 659 -13.45 -9.54 -22.64
CA ARG A 659 -12.99 -8.21 -22.27
C ARG A 659 -13.60 -7.22 -23.24
N VAL A 660 -14.15 -6.14 -22.72
CA VAL A 660 -14.51 -5.01 -23.56
C VAL A 660 -13.20 -4.55 -24.19
N ASN A 661 -13.07 -4.67 -25.51
CA ASN A 661 -12.02 -4.01 -26.26
C ASN A 661 -12.28 -2.51 -26.10
N ILE A 662 -11.77 -1.93 -25.02
CA ILE A 662 -11.38 -0.53 -25.04
C ILE A 662 -10.32 -0.54 -26.15
N GLY A 663 -10.56 0.16 -27.27
CA GLY A 663 -9.83 0.01 -28.55
C GLY A 663 -8.32 0.19 -28.47
N GLU A 664 -7.69 0.70 -29.53
CA GLU A 664 -6.23 0.97 -29.57
C GLU A 664 -5.71 2.01 -28.52
N GLY A 665 -6.49 2.33 -27.48
CA GLY A 665 -6.10 3.11 -26.31
C GLY A 665 -6.65 2.57 -24.97
N GLY A 666 -7.04 1.28 -24.93
CA GLY A 666 -7.37 0.60 -23.69
C GLY A 666 -6.12 0.32 -22.88
N ILE A 667 -6.00 0.90 -21.68
CA ILE A 667 -4.83 0.72 -20.83
C ILE A 667 -4.60 -0.78 -20.61
N ARG A 668 -3.59 -1.33 -21.32
CA ARG A 668 -2.95 -2.58 -20.93
C ARG A 668 -2.49 -2.33 -19.51
N ARG A 669 -3.12 -3.01 -18.54
CA ARG A 669 -2.82 -2.83 -17.12
C ARG A 669 -1.44 -3.43 -16.86
N CYS A 670 -0.45 -2.58 -17.07
CA CYS A 670 0.95 -2.90 -17.00
C CYS A 670 1.30 -3.30 -15.57
N ILE A 671 1.87 -4.49 -15.46
CA ILE A 671 2.54 -4.94 -14.24
C ILE A 671 4.04 -4.65 -14.29
N GLY A 672 4.55 -4.34 -15.49
CA GLY A 672 5.93 -3.94 -15.72
C GLY A 672 6.87 -5.11 -15.78
#